data_AF-A0A3G6RNK5-F1
#
_entry.id   AF-A0A3G6RNK5-F1
#
_cell.length_a   1.000
_cell.length_b   1.000
_cell.length_c   1.000
_cell.angle_alpha   90.00
_cell.angle_beta   90.00
_cell.angle_gamma   90.00
#
_symmetry.space_group_name_H-M   'P 1'
#
loop_
_entity.id
_entity.type
_entity.pdbx_description
1 polymer ?
#
loop_
_entity_poly.entity_id
_entity_poly.type
_entity_poly.pdbx_seq_one_letter_code
_entity_poly.pdbx_strand_id
1 'polypeptide(L)'
;MKFTKEFFSATSTDPADDLVQLIDSDSKENVNYEKVTSWYHGAHPVPMTDALCDEIIYRKRWNAAENKNDYYALTSFLAGKPINIELFGAVGDATTDDTEAFQNAAKFVNGLYDFVSADATNSQENWSLEKVGVTLVGNSPVGYRIENTIQFKNPVNFLVEKIFYRGDRDRPALIFQNSHKNVIDTHVTAYPKADFSLSDDFVGILIQGAVYSTIKVGASFFTKGVICEANKSAGIFEGFAWNDIQLKSFQSNLDSFVIRNVNEGWANANRVTGGEFGSFSGLLDESKPIKRRRSFIKFEKDAISSGCNSWLFLNQSFEGKLVDINHNVLEETLCFDFSGANCIGISIVEPRIENVNDERVGVFRRGSGFTFKSGQYISVTDFTDENGIKYIGENPLVLLDKDLSEDYKKDGKIESSNPYVVPQAYVKNLESFNENSGLFPNAYYANKFCQVFKINNPDTSLWVRWHRFAEFVLFDKDRKIITDLVKLKDQIQLINDIPSDFWADITPNMGVIRLGAETYGDYVNSFPFIPDAKYVGILQRTFENARLKVMINKLDIGRIEKVKFLGVPEDTYAMVDDPSSSNLAGFNFNTGEKFYNFSTHKTSVIKESGVGSPLLGYTVDATNGLSTFTVKTGDTAKLSLGTIFYINSVGGTVRFKIVEKKGNVITTNIPSPATVNDEAVTFPLCTYDTY
;
A
#
# COMPACT_ATOMS: atom_id res chain seq x y z
N MET A 1 38.39 40.30 20.51
CA MET A 1 38.08 39.24 19.53
C MET A 1 37.86 39.93 18.19
N LYS A 2 38.42 39.40 17.10
CA LYS A 2 38.48 40.07 15.80
C LYS A 2 37.58 39.36 14.79
N PHE A 3 37.06 40.09 13.80
CA PHE A 3 36.22 39.49 12.77
C PHE A 3 37.04 38.69 11.75
N THR A 4 36.46 37.60 11.23
CA THR A 4 37.09 36.75 10.22
C THR A 4 37.56 37.52 8.99
N LYS A 5 36.74 38.44 8.45
CA LYS A 5 37.08 39.29 7.29
C LYS A 5 38.27 40.20 7.56
N GLU A 6 38.46 40.66 8.79
CA GLU A 6 39.60 41.51 9.14
C GLU A 6 40.88 40.68 9.32
N PHE A 7 40.81 39.53 9.99
CA PHE A 7 41.97 38.66 10.24
C PHE A 7 42.54 38.06 8.95
N PHE A 8 41.66 37.58 8.05
CA PHE A 8 42.05 36.96 6.78
C PHE A 8 42.26 37.97 5.63
N SER A 9 42.08 39.27 5.88
CA SER A 9 42.35 40.30 4.87
C SER A 9 43.82 40.32 4.45
N ALA A 10 44.09 40.69 3.19
CA ALA A 10 45.44 40.83 2.67
C ALA A 10 46.27 41.91 3.39
N THR A 11 45.62 42.83 4.10
CA THR A 11 46.24 43.92 4.87
C THR A 11 46.34 43.62 6.37
N SER A 12 45.98 42.41 6.81
CA SER A 12 46.02 42.01 8.21
C SER A 12 47.45 41.93 8.74
N THR A 13 47.76 42.72 9.77
CA THR A 13 49.07 42.74 10.44
C THR A 13 49.13 41.88 11.71
N ASP A 14 48.08 41.10 12.00
CA ASP A 14 48.05 40.27 13.22
C ASP A 14 49.11 39.16 13.15
N PRO A 15 49.53 38.58 14.29
CA PRO A 15 50.33 37.35 14.28
C PRO A 15 49.64 36.21 13.52
N ALA A 16 50.40 35.40 12.79
CA ALA A 16 49.91 34.20 12.10
C ALA A 16 50.00 32.98 13.03
N ASP A 17 49.29 33.04 14.15
CA ASP A 17 49.27 31.96 15.14
C ASP A 17 48.67 30.67 14.54
N ASP A 18 49.06 29.52 15.08
CA ASP A 18 48.62 28.21 14.60
C ASP A 18 47.15 27.91 14.95
N LEU A 19 46.62 28.53 16.00
CA LEU A 19 45.22 28.45 16.39
C LEU A 19 44.69 29.85 16.70
N VAL A 20 43.60 30.26 16.06
CA VAL A 20 43.01 31.58 16.25
C VAL A 20 41.52 31.50 16.56
N GLN A 21 41.10 32.30 17.54
CA GLN A 21 39.70 32.49 17.90
C GLN A 21 39.19 33.83 17.37
N LEU A 22 38.17 33.76 16.52
CA LEU A 22 37.62 34.89 15.77
C LEU A 22 36.10 34.95 15.96
N ILE A 23 35.51 36.06 15.54
CA ILE A 23 34.07 36.21 15.38
C ILE A 23 33.77 36.11 13.89
N ASP A 24 32.86 35.23 13.50
CA ASP A 24 32.45 35.15 12.10
C ASP A 24 31.80 36.47 11.66
N SER A 25 32.15 36.91 10.46
CA SER A 25 31.76 38.24 9.99
C SER A 25 30.31 38.29 9.55
N ASP A 26 29.69 37.15 9.26
CA ASP A 26 28.34 37.07 8.75
C ASP A 26 27.41 36.60 9.89
N SER A 27 27.67 35.43 10.50
CA SER A 27 26.82 34.88 11.57
C SER A 27 27.01 35.55 12.94
N LYS A 28 28.11 36.27 13.15
CA LYS A 28 28.53 36.85 14.43
C LYS A 28 28.81 35.82 15.53
N GLU A 29 28.93 34.54 15.17
CA GLU A 29 29.26 33.46 16.09
C GLU A 29 30.78 33.37 16.35
N ASN A 30 31.17 32.82 17.50
CA ASN A 30 32.58 32.54 17.77
C ASN A 30 33.05 31.34 16.94
N VAL A 31 34.15 31.50 16.22
CA VAL A 31 34.74 30.47 15.35
C VAL A 31 36.22 30.33 15.61
N ASN A 32 36.74 29.11 15.52
CA ASN A 32 38.14 28.79 15.74
C ASN A 32 38.73 28.19 14.47
N TYR A 33 39.88 28.70 14.04
CA TYR A 33 40.62 28.21 12.89
C TYR A 33 42.00 27.70 13.29
N GLU A 34 42.41 26.58 12.71
CA GLU A 34 43.72 25.98 12.88
C GLU A 34 44.51 26.04 11.57
N LYS A 35 45.79 26.36 11.66
CA LYS A 35 46.71 26.38 10.52
C LYS A 35 46.96 24.94 10.06
N VAL A 36 46.78 24.70 8.78
CA VAL A 36 46.87 23.36 8.17
C VAL A 36 47.81 23.39 6.95
N THR A 37 48.48 22.27 6.69
CA THR A 37 49.46 22.13 5.59
C THR A 37 49.02 21.13 4.51
N SER A 38 47.96 20.37 4.79
CA SER A 38 47.32 19.42 3.88
C SER A 38 45.80 19.54 4.02
N TRP A 39 45.07 19.13 2.98
CA TRP A 39 43.62 18.97 3.06
C TRP A 39 43.25 17.91 4.11
N TYR A 40 42.00 17.92 4.57
CA TYR A 40 41.45 16.92 5.50
C TYR A 40 41.63 15.48 4.96
N HIS A 41 42.70 14.80 5.37
CA HIS A 41 42.76 13.36 5.66
C HIS A 41 44.11 12.91 6.24
N GLY A 42 44.09 11.97 7.19
CA GLY A 42 45.29 11.34 7.76
C GLY A 42 45.88 10.19 6.92
N ALA A 43 45.13 9.64 5.96
CA ALA A 43 45.56 8.47 5.17
C ALA A 43 46.36 8.84 3.90
N HIS A 44 46.05 9.97 3.25
CA HIS A 44 46.73 10.46 2.05
C HIS A 44 46.77 12.00 2.05
N PRO A 45 47.80 12.62 2.67
CA PRO A 45 47.89 14.07 2.74
C PRO A 45 48.13 14.64 1.34
N VAL A 46 47.09 15.23 0.75
CA VAL A 46 47.21 16.03 -0.47
C VAL A 46 47.69 17.43 -0.05
N PRO A 47 48.79 17.96 -0.61
CA PRO A 47 49.26 19.31 -0.31
C PRO A 47 48.16 20.34 -0.51
N MET A 48 48.09 21.31 0.40
CA MET A 48 47.13 22.39 0.26
C MET A 48 47.43 23.21 -1.00
N THR A 49 46.38 23.60 -1.71
CA THR A 49 46.44 24.55 -2.83
C THR A 49 45.29 25.54 -2.69
N ASP A 50 45.22 26.56 -3.55
CA ASP A 50 44.08 27.49 -3.53
C ASP A 50 42.78 26.83 -4.02
N ALA A 51 42.84 25.59 -4.54
CA ALA A 51 41.71 24.95 -5.23
C ALA A 51 40.50 24.64 -4.33
N LEU A 52 40.69 24.35 -3.04
CA LEU A 52 39.58 24.14 -2.08
C LEU A 52 39.47 25.26 -1.04
N CYS A 53 40.13 26.40 -1.25
CA CYS A 53 39.88 27.59 -0.45
C CYS A 53 38.50 28.15 -0.80
N ASP A 54 37.51 27.82 0.01
CA ASP A 54 36.14 28.34 -0.11
C ASP A 54 35.95 29.69 0.62
N GLU A 55 37.01 30.20 1.26
CA GLU A 55 37.07 31.45 2.02
C GLU A 55 36.17 31.47 3.27
N ILE A 56 35.57 30.33 3.63
CA ILE A 56 34.70 30.14 4.79
C ILE A 56 35.26 29.03 5.69
N ILE A 57 35.25 27.77 5.25
CA ILE A 57 35.79 26.60 5.95
C ILE A 57 37.30 26.55 5.80
N TYR A 58 37.80 26.56 4.56
CA TYR A 58 39.22 26.74 4.28
C TYR A 58 39.50 28.15 3.82
N ARG A 59 40.42 28.81 4.52
CA ARG A 59 40.79 30.20 4.29
C ARG A 59 42.27 30.34 4.04
N LYS A 60 42.61 31.22 3.10
CA LYS A 60 43.99 31.59 2.82
C LYS A 60 44.34 32.88 3.53
N ARG A 61 45.57 32.98 4.01
CA ARG A 61 46.12 34.21 4.58
C ARG A 61 47.50 34.47 4.02
N TRP A 62 47.74 35.71 3.60
CA TRP A 62 49.09 36.16 3.27
C TRP A 62 49.91 36.37 4.54
N ASN A 63 51.01 35.63 4.69
CA ASN A 63 51.99 35.85 5.74
C ASN A 63 53.13 36.71 5.19
N ALA A 64 53.03 38.02 5.42
CA ALA A 64 54.00 38.99 4.92
C ALA A 64 55.42 38.79 5.48
N ALA A 65 55.56 38.26 6.69
CA ALA A 65 56.86 38.03 7.31
C ALA A 65 57.64 36.89 6.62
N GLU A 66 56.92 35.90 6.10
CA GLU A 66 57.51 34.71 5.46
C GLU A 66 57.33 34.70 3.93
N ASN A 67 56.72 35.75 3.35
CA ASN A 67 56.43 35.89 1.92
C ASN A 67 55.75 34.63 1.33
N LYS A 68 54.81 34.05 2.07
CA LYS A 68 54.08 32.83 1.69
C LYS A 68 52.61 32.90 2.11
N ASN A 69 51.79 32.02 1.57
CA ASN A 69 50.42 31.82 2.05
C ASN A 69 50.42 30.81 3.20
N ASP A 70 49.78 31.19 4.31
CA ASP A 70 49.35 30.25 5.34
C ASP A 70 47.88 29.89 5.08
N TYR A 71 47.53 28.64 5.36
CA TYR A 71 46.18 28.13 5.16
C TYR A 71 45.58 27.71 6.50
N TYR A 72 44.30 27.96 6.64
CA TYR A 72 43.56 27.73 7.87
C TYR A 72 42.28 26.95 7.57
N ALA A 73 41.92 26.04 8.47
CA ALA A 73 40.67 25.28 8.40
C ALA A 73 39.84 25.50 9.66
N LEU A 74 38.52 25.55 9.49
CA LEU A 74 37.58 25.64 10.60
C LEU A 74 37.70 24.39 11.49
N THR A 75 38.02 24.57 12.76
CA THR A 75 38.28 23.46 13.70
C THR A 75 37.05 22.58 13.94
N SER A 76 35.83 23.12 13.85
CA SER A 76 34.60 22.32 13.98
C SER A 76 34.46 21.33 12.83
N PHE A 77 34.81 21.73 11.61
CA PHE A 77 34.85 20.83 10.46
C PHE A 77 35.92 19.74 10.63
N LEU A 78 37.13 20.11 11.05
CA LEU A 78 38.20 19.12 11.33
C LEU A 78 37.80 18.11 12.41
N ALA A 79 36.99 18.54 13.38
CA ALA A 79 36.45 17.69 14.44
C ALA A 79 35.22 16.86 14.01
N GLY A 80 34.81 16.91 12.74
CA GLY A 80 33.64 16.21 12.22
C GLY A 80 32.30 16.72 12.78
N LYS A 81 32.26 17.95 13.30
CA LYS A 81 31.03 18.56 13.84
C LYS A 81 30.18 19.16 12.72
N PRO A 82 28.86 19.31 12.94
CA PRO A 82 27.99 20.02 12.01
C PRO A 82 28.46 21.46 11.73
N ILE A 83 28.26 21.89 10.49
CA ILE A 83 28.56 23.23 10.00
C ILE A 83 27.25 23.97 9.76
N ASN A 84 27.12 25.15 10.39
CA ASN A 84 25.97 26.03 10.24
C ASN A 84 25.96 26.66 8.85
N ILE A 85 24.82 26.64 8.16
CA ILE A 85 24.69 27.26 6.84
C ILE A 85 24.81 28.79 6.90
N GLU A 86 24.57 29.39 8.06
CA GLU A 86 24.76 30.80 8.38
C GLU A 86 26.23 31.24 8.26
N LEU A 87 27.19 30.32 8.45
CA LEU A 87 28.62 30.61 8.20
C LEU A 87 28.90 30.92 6.72
N PHE A 88 28.02 30.47 5.82
CA PHE A 88 28.09 30.79 4.39
C PHE A 88 27.33 32.07 4.03
N GLY A 89 26.80 32.80 5.02
CA GLY A 89 26.10 34.07 4.84
C GLY A 89 24.58 33.97 4.81
N ALA A 90 23.99 32.81 5.10
CA ALA A 90 22.55 32.66 5.17
C ALA A 90 21.97 33.47 6.35
N VAL A 91 20.86 34.18 6.12
CA VAL A 91 20.15 34.97 7.12
C VAL A 91 19.02 34.14 7.75
N GLY A 92 18.27 33.39 6.93
CA GLY A 92 17.19 32.54 7.43
C GLY A 92 16.03 33.30 8.05
N ASP A 93 15.63 34.43 7.48
CA ASP A 93 14.44 35.19 7.89
C ASP A 93 13.23 34.93 6.96
N ALA A 94 13.33 33.90 6.11
CA ALA A 94 12.41 33.55 5.02
C ALA A 94 12.14 34.67 3.98
N THR A 95 12.85 35.80 4.08
CA THR A 95 12.62 37.00 3.29
C THR A 95 13.84 37.39 2.48
N THR A 96 15.03 37.31 3.04
CA THR A 96 16.30 37.53 2.36
C THR A 96 16.60 36.36 1.44
N ASP A 97 17.09 36.61 0.22
CA ASP A 97 17.53 35.54 -0.67
C ASP A 97 18.82 34.90 -0.15
N ASP A 98 18.71 33.68 0.35
CA ASP A 98 19.82 32.88 0.89
C ASP A 98 20.49 32.02 -0.20
N THR A 99 20.11 32.16 -1.48
CA THR A 99 20.61 31.32 -2.58
C THR A 99 22.12 31.26 -2.65
N GLU A 100 22.82 32.41 -2.56
CA GLU A 100 24.28 32.46 -2.66
C GLU A 100 24.94 31.68 -1.52
N ALA A 101 24.42 31.77 -0.30
CA ALA A 101 24.94 31.04 0.85
C ALA A 101 24.82 29.52 0.66
N PHE A 102 23.67 29.05 0.17
CA PHE A 102 23.46 27.63 -0.11
C PHE A 102 24.33 27.15 -1.28
N GLN A 103 24.54 27.97 -2.31
CA GLN A 103 25.44 27.65 -3.42
C GLN A 103 26.90 27.57 -2.97
N ASN A 104 27.33 28.44 -2.06
CA ASN A 104 28.67 28.38 -1.48
C ASN A 104 28.86 27.12 -0.62
N ALA A 105 27.85 26.75 0.18
CA ALA A 105 27.85 25.49 0.94
C ALA A 105 27.93 24.27 0.01
N ALA A 106 27.14 24.25 -1.07
CA ALA A 106 27.18 23.19 -2.07
C ALA A 106 28.53 23.15 -2.81
N LYS A 107 29.11 24.30 -3.16
CA LYS A 107 30.43 24.40 -3.78
C LYS A 107 31.52 23.81 -2.89
N PHE A 108 31.48 24.11 -1.59
CA PHE A 108 32.40 23.52 -0.62
C PHE A 108 32.28 22.00 -0.60
N VAL A 109 31.07 21.46 -0.39
CA VAL A 109 30.83 20.01 -0.35
C VAL A 109 31.24 19.30 -1.65
N ASN A 110 30.90 19.89 -2.79
CA ASN A 110 31.21 19.35 -4.11
C ASN A 110 32.70 19.45 -4.47
N GLY A 111 33.43 20.37 -3.83
CA GLY A 111 34.87 20.51 -4.00
C GLY A 111 35.66 19.47 -3.23
N LEU A 112 35.08 18.82 -2.22
CA LEU A 112 35.75 17.78 -1.45
C LEU A 112 36.16 16.63 -2.38
N TYR A 113 37.41 16.20 -2.28
CA TYR A 113 37.91 15.08 -3.05
C TYR A 113 37.15 13.80 -2.68
N ASP A 114 36.63 13.10 -3.70
CA ASP A 114 36.15 11.74 -3.54
C ASP A 114 37.31 10.87 -3.02
N PHE A 115 37.09 10.15 -1.93
CA PHE A 115 38.03 9.13 -1.47
C PHE A 115 38.02 7.97 -2.48
N VAL A 116 38.84 8.06 -3.51
CA VAL A 116 39.02 7.03 -4.54
C VAL A 116 39.86 5.88 -3.95
N SER A 117 39.40 4.64 -4.14
CA SER A 117 40.23 3.44 -3.90
C SER A 117 41.49 3.47 -4.77
N ALA A 118 42.57 2.86 -4.29
CA ALA A 118 43.80 2.67 -5.07
C ALA A 118 43.65 1.65 -6.21
N ASP A 119 42.54 0.90 -6.30
CA ASP A 119 42.31 -0.12 -7.32
C ASP A 119 41.21 0.28 -8.32
N ALA A 120 41.64 0.73 -9.51
CA ALA A 120 40.77 1.13 -10.61
C ALA A 120 39.98 -0.04 -11.25
N THR A 121 40.22 -1.29 -10.84
CA THR A 121 39.61 -2.49 -11.44
C THR A 121 38.51 -3.13 -10.60
N ASN A 122 38.32 -2.67 -9.36
CA ASN A 122 37.31 -3.22 -8.46
C ASN A 122 36.06 -2.31 -8.41
N SER A 123 35.02 -2.68 -9.14
CA SER A 123 33.77 -1.91 -9.24
C SER A 123 32.97 -1.81 -7.93
N GLN A 124 33.29 -2.65 -6.93
CA GLN A 124 32.72 -2.55 -5.58
C GLN A 124 33.56 -1.65 -4.65
N GLU A 125 34.85 -1.44 -4.93
CA GLU A 125 35.75 -0.57 -4.15
C GLU A 125 35.86 0.87 -4.66
N ASN A 126 35.31 1.20 -5.83
CA ASN A 126 34.98 2.59 -6.20
C ASN A 126 33.99 3.27 -5.23
N TRP A 127 33.51 2.54 -4.21
CA TRP A 127 32.58 2.96 -3.17
C TRP A 127 33.23 2.88 -1.78
N SER A 128 34.35 3.60 -1.59
CA SER A 128 35.13 3.54 -0.35
C SER A 128 34.31 3.78 0.93
N LEU A 129 34.70 3.06 1.97
CA LEU A 129 34.00 2.90 3.26
C LEU A 129 34.15 4.09 4.24
N GLU A 130 34.71 5.23 3.83
CA GLU A 130 34.93 6.41 4.72
C GLU A 130 33.98 7.60 4.47
N LYS A 131 32.95 7.44 3.61
CA LYS A 131 32.03 8.51 3.16
C LYS A 131 30.96 8.91 4.19
N VAL A 132 31.35 9.41 5.37
CA VAL A 132 30.41 10.22 6.20
C VAL A 132 30.34 11.59 5.54
N GLY A 133 29.22 11.88 4.87
CA GLY A 133 29.02 13.19 4.25
C GLY A 133 29.18 14.32 5.27
N VAL A 134 29.63 15.49 4.81
CA VAL A 134 29.67 16.68 5.68
C VAL A 134 28.28 16.95 6.21
N THR A 135 28.18 17.27 7.49
CA THR A 135 26.90 17.64 8.10
C THR A 135 26.70 19.14 8.01
N LEU A 136 25.74 19.55 7.18
CA LEU A 136 25.23 20.91 7.10
C LEU A 136 23.95 21.00 7.96
N VAL A 137 23.88 22.01 8.82
CA VAL A 137 22.72 22.31 9.66
C VAL A 137 22.23 23.73 9.41
N GLY A 138 20.91 23.92 9.40
CA GLY A 138 20.29 25.24 9.39
C GLY A 138 19.58 25.48 10.72
N ASN A 139 19.96 26.53 11.44
CA ASN A 139 19.46 26.81 12.78
C ASN A 139 18.29 27.80 12.81
N SER A 140 17.89 28.35 11.67
CA SER A 140 16.79 29.30 11.61
C SER A 140 15.46 28.66 12.04
N PRO A 141 14.75 29.26 13.02
CA PRO A 141 13.41 28.81 13.39
C PRO A 141 12.34 29.19 12.35
N VAL A 142 12.63 30.19 11.51
CA VAL A 142 11.70 30.74 10.50
C VAL A 142 11.85 30.00 9.16
N GLY A 143 13.09 29.82 8.70
CA GLY A 143 13.43 29.15 7.44
C GLY A 143 14.18 30.06 6.45
N TYR A 144 14.61 29.48 5.34
CA TYR A 144 15.48 30.12 4.35
C TYR A 144 14.75 30.32 3.03
N ARG A 145 14.99 31.43 2.33
CA ARG A 145 14.43 31.66 0.99
C ARG A 145 15.50 31.36 -0.04
N ILE A 146 15.17 30.55 -1.05
CA ILE A 146 16.05 30.31 -2.20
C ILE A 146 15.29 30.52 -3.51
N GLU A 147 16.00 30.98 -4.53
CA GLU A 147 15.48 31.34 -5.86
C GLU A 147 16.12 30.54 -6.99
N ASN A 148 17.23 29.82 -6.73
CA ASN A 148 17.85 28.94 -7.72
C ASN A 148 18.04 27.52 -7.18
N THR A 149 18.25 26.59 -8.11
CA THR A 149 18.60 25.20 -7.80
C THR A 149 19.88 25.11 -6.97
N ILE A 150 19.82 24.35 -5.89
CA ILE A 150 20.98 23.97 -5.08
C ILE A 150 21.28 22.49 -5.32
N GLN A 151 22.48 22.18 -5.81
CA GLN A 151 22.89 20.83 -6.15
C GLN A 151 24.10 20.35 -5.34
N PHE A 152 23.91 19.27 -4.59
CA PHE A 152 24.96 18.51 -3.93
C PHE A 152 25.28 17.27 -4.76
N LYS A 153 26.43 17.29 -5.44
CA LYS A 153 26.96 16.18 -6.26
C LYS A 153 27.60 15.11 -5.39
N ASN A 154 28.19 15.52 -4.27
CA ASN A 154 28.86 14.65 -3.31
C ASN A 154 27.94 14.34 -2.11
N PRO A 155 28.19 13.21 -1.41
CA PRO A 155 27.44 12.84 -0.21
C PRO A 155 27.42 13.94 0.86
N VAL A 156 26.24 14.26 1.39
CA VAL A 156 26.03 15.29 2.42
C VAL A 156 24.98 14.84 3.43
N ASN A 157 25.22 15.10 4.72
CA ASN A 157 24.13 15.09 5.71
C ASN A 157 23.54 16.49 5.74
N PHE A 158 22.28 16.63 5.35
CA PHE A 158 21.64 17.93 5.16
C PHE A 158 20.47 18.06 6.12
N LEU A 159 20.63 18.87 7.17
CA LEU A 159 19.68 19.02 8.26
C LEU A 159 19.14 20.47 8.28
N VAL A 160 18.36 20.83 7.26
CA VAL A 160 17.80 22.17 7.08
C VAL A 160 16.29 22.04 6.89
N GLU A 161 15.54 22.30 7.96
CA GLU A 161 14.14 21.91 8.02
C GLU A 161 13.21 22.73 7.10
N LYS A 162 13.34 24.05 7.05
CA LYS A 162 12.35 24.93 6.39
C LYS A 162 12.98 25.75 5.28
N ILE A 163 12.62 25.42 4.04
CA ILE A 163 13.11 26.12 2.83
C ILE A 163 11.92 26.60 2.01
N PHE A 164 11.95 27.87 1.62
CA PHE A 164 10.96 28.53 0.78
C PHE A 164 11.53 28.76 -0.61
N TYR A 165 11.07 28.00 -1.60
CA TYR A 165 11.51 28.16 -2.97
C TYR A 165 10.69 29.24 -3.69
N ARG A 166 11.37 30.20 -4.31
CA ARG A 166 10.80 31.33 -5.05
C ARG A 166 11.35 31.45 -6.48
N GLY A 167 12.02 30.39 -6.96
CA GLY A 167 12.65 30.34 -8.27
C GLY A 167 11.76 29.93 -9.44
N ASP A 168 12.42 29.68 -10.56
CA ASP A 168 11.81 29.27 -11.83
C ASP A 168 11.12 27.89 -11.75
N ARG A 169 10.15 27.68 -12.65
CA ARG A 169 9.25 26.50 -12.71
C ARG A 169 9.72 25.36 -13.61
N ASP A 170 10.92 25.46 -14.14
CA ASP A 170 11.47 24.54 -15.14
C ASP A 170 12.62 23.68 -14.59
N ARG A 171 12.80 23.67 -13.26
CA ARG A 171 13.91 23.00 -12.60
C ARG A 171 13.61 22.59 -11.16
N PRO A 172 14.39 21.66 -10.59
CA PRO A 172 14.33 21.32 -9.18
C PRO A 172 14.84 22.43 -8.26
N ALA A 173 14.24 22.57 -7.07
CA ALA A 173 14.77 23.46 -6.04
C ALA A 173 16.03 22.88 -5.37
N LEU A 174 15.96 21.60 -4.94
CA LEU A 174 17.09 20.88 -4.34
C LEU A 174 17.42 19.61 -5.12
N ILE A 175 18.71 19.34 -5.31
CA ILE A 175 19.22 18.11 -5.91
C ILE A 175 20.28 17.49 -4.99
N PHE A 176 20.06 16.23 -4.59
CA PHE A 176 21.01 15.43 -3.83
C PHE A 176 21.46 14.24 -4.67
N GLN A 177 22.76 14.04 -4.82
CA GLN A 177 23.33 12.93 -5.58
C GLN A 177 24.21 12.07 -4.68
N ASN A 178 24.36 10.79 -5.05
CA ASN A 178 25.36 9.89 -4.48
C ASN A 178 25.24 9.72 -2.95
N SER A 179 24.03 9.76 -2.41
CA SER A 179 23.82 9.63 -0.96
C SER A 179 24.07 8.19 -0.51
N HIS A 180 25.01 7.99 0.41
CA HIS A 180 25.31 6.67 0.97
C HIS A 180 25.46 6.77 2.49
N LYS A 181 24.54 6.14 3.23
CA LYS A 181 24.46 6.25 4.69
C LYS A 181 24.35 7.69 5.20
N ASN A 182 23.76 8.57 4.39
CA ASN A 182 23.57 9.98 4.76
C ASN A 182 22.22 10.21 5.42
N VAL A 183 22.09 11.35 6.09
CA VAL A 183 20.82 11.86 6.61
C VAL A 183 20.42 13.12 5.84
N ILE A 184 19.28 13.07 5.16
CA ILE A 184 18.67 14.25 4.51
C ILE A 184 17.40 14.56 5.30
N ASP A 185 17.32 15.72 5.94
CA ASP A 185 16.17 16.18 6.71
C ASP A 185 15.79 17.60 6.29
N THR A 186 14.75 17.72 5.46
CA THR A 186 14.35 18.99 4.87
C THR A 186 12.87 19.05 4.47
N HIS A 187 12.31 20.25 4.36
CA HIS A 187 10.98 20.51 3.83
C HIS A 187 11.03 21.75 2.95
N VAL A 188 10.73 21.58 1.67
CA VAL A 188 10.73 22.66 0.68
C VAL A 188 9.29 23.07 0.37
N THR A 189 9.01 24.37 0.39
CA THR A 189 7.68 24.92 0.09
C THR A 189 7.80 25.98 -1.01
N ALA A 190 7.20 25.73 -2.17
CA ALA A 190 7.13 26.70 -3.26
C ALA A 190 6.10 27.81 -2.99
N TYR A 191 6.09 28.86 -3.83
CA TYR A 191 4.99 29.82 -3.80
C TYR A 191 3.68 29.13 -4.25
N PRO A 192 2.65 29.17 -3.42
CA PRO A 192 1.37 28.57 -3.74
C PRO A 192 0.65 29.19 -4.97
N LYS A 193 0.27 28.43 -6.01
CA LYS A 193 -0.59 28.91 -7.13
C LYS A 193 -1.55 27.85 -7.69
N ALA A 194 -2.68 28.31 -8.24
CA ALA A 194 -3.78 27.50 -8.80
C ALA A 194 -3.40 26.71 -10.07
N ASP A 195 -2.66 27.35 -10.99
CA ASP A 195 -2.41 26.81 -12.33
C ASP A 195 -0.98 26.24 -12.44
N PHE A 196 -0.90 24.91 -12.44
CA PHE A 196 0.25 24.17 -12.93
C PHE A 196 -0.03 23.76 -14.37
N SER A 197 0.88 24.06 -15.30
CA SER A 197 0.81 23.44 -16.62
C SER A 197 1.34 22.00 -16.51
N LEU A 198 0.75 21.04 -17.23
CA LEU A 198 1.22 19.64 -17.26
C LEU A 198 2.66 19.49 -17.80
N SER A 199 3.21 20.55 -18.41
CA SER A 199 4.57 20.58 -18.95
C SER A 199 5.62 21.19 -18.01
N ASP A 200 5.25 21.71 -16.84
CA ASP A 200 6.21 22.34 -15.93
C ASP A 200 7.01 21.26 -15.16
N ASP A 201 8.34 21.19 -15.36
CA ASP A 201 9.25 20.35 -14.55
C ASP A 201 9.63 21.04 -13.23
N PHE A 202 8.61 21.49 -12.50
CA PHE A 202 8.74 22.20 -11.24
C PHE A 202 8.83 21.20 -10.08
N VAL A 203 10.07 20.86 -9.73
CA VAL A 203 10.38 19.82 -8.75
C VAL A 203 10.79 20.42 -7.41
N GLY A 204 10.25 19.91 -6.30
CA GLY A 204 10.70 20.31 -4.97
C GLY A 204 12.09 19.75 -4.65
N ILE A 205 12.17 18.42 -4.54
CA ILE A 205 13.41 17.73 -4.18
C ILE A 205 13.66 16.58 -5.16
N LEU A 206 14.84 16.53 -5.75
CA LEU A 206 15.33 15.43 -6.57
C LEU A 206 16.48 14.71 -5.85
N ILE A 207 16.34 13.41 -5.61
CA ILE A 207 17.36 12.58 -4.98
C ILE A 207 17.78 11.48 -5.95
N GLN A 208 19.05 11.48 -6.35
CA GLN A 208 19.59 10.59 -7.38
C GLN A 208 20.68 9.70 -6.77
N GLY A 209 20.55 8.38 -6.94
CA GLY A 209 21.61 7.47 -6.50
C GLY A 209 21.78 7.43 -4.98
N ALA A 210 20.77 6.95 -4.25
CA ALA A 210 20.77 6.91 -2.78
C ALA A 210 20.67 5.49 -2.22
N VAL A 211 21.57 5.14 -1.28
CA VAL A 211 21.57 3.82 -0.64
C VAL A 211 21.82 3.88 0.86
N TYR A 212 21.13 3.04 1.63
CA TYR A 212 21.29 2.91 3.08
C TYR A 212 21.11 4.24 3.84
N SER A 213 20.42 5.21 3.26
CA SER A 213 20.30 6.57 3.79
C SER A 213 19.00 6.75 4.57
N THR A 214 19.00 7.71 5.50
CA THR A 214 17.80 8.17 6.21
C THR A 214 17.32 9.47 5.55
N ILE A 215 16.11 9.46 5.00
CA ILE A 215 15.60 10.57 4.20
C ILE A 215 14.27 11.06 4.80
N LYS A 216 14.27 12.23 5.42
CA LYS A 216 13.11 12.88 6.02
C LYS A 216 12.71 14.10 5.21
N VAL A 217 11.75 13.95 4.32
CA VAL A 217 11.47 14.96 3.28
C VAL A 217 10.00 15.34 3.19
N GLY A 218 9.76 16.63 2.93
CA GLY A 218 8.48 17.16 2.49
C GLY A 218 8.68 18.12 1.33
N ALA A 219 7.69 18.19 0.45
CA ALA A 219 7.69 19.16 -0.63
C ALA A 219 6.25 19.56 -0.93
N SER A 220 5.94 20.85 -0.87
CA SER A 220 4.58 21.36 -1.07
C SER A 220 4.53 22.43 -2.15
N PHE A 221 3.42 22.44 -2.91
CA PHE A 221 3.12 23.37 -4.01
C PHE A 221 4.01 23.22 -5.26
N PHE A 222 4.35 21.99 -5.63
CA PHE A 222 5.13 21.66 -6.82
C PHE A 222 4.33 20.85 -7.86
N THR A 223 4.76 20.80 -9.12
CA THR A 223 4.21 19.78 -10.03
C THR A 223 4.68 18.39 -9.61
N LYS A 224 5.95 18.27 -9.18
CA LYS A 224 6.48 17.05 -8.57
C LYS A 224 7.10 17.39 -7.21
N GLY A 225 6.54 16.83 -6.14
CA GLY A 225 7.02 17.10 -4.78
C GLY A 225 8.44 16.57 -4.56
N VAL A 226 8.56 15.25 -4.41
CA VAL A 226 9.84 14.55 -4.26
C VAL A 226 10.00 13.53 -5.37
N ILE A 227 11.19 13.48 -5.97
CA ILE A 227 11.59 12.46 -6.94
C ILE A 227 12.73 11.63 -6.36
N CYS A 228 12.52 10.32 -6.25
CA CYS A 228 13.53 9.32 -5.94
C CYS A 228 13.97 8.65 -7.24
N GLU A 229 15.20 8.89 -7.68
CA GLU A 229 15.68 8.51 -9.00
C GLU A 229 16.86 7.50 -8.95
N ALA A 230 16.71 6.39 -9.65
CA ALA A 230 17.82 5.52 -10.06
C ALA A 230 18.30 5.95 -11.47
N ASN A 231 19.61 6.17 -11.64
CA ASN A 231 20.17 6.82 -12.83
C ASN A 231 21.63 6.38 -13.11
N LYS A 232 21.96 5.97 -14.36
CA LYS A 232 23.31 5.45 -14.76
C LYS A 232 24.21 6.53 -15.34
N SER A 233 23.82 7.79 -15.23
CA SER A 233 24.63 8.90 -15.75
C SER A 233 26.02 8.87 -15.12
N ALA A 234 27.04 9.23 -15.90
CA ALA A 234 28.42 9.24 -15.42
C ALA A 234 28.55 10.07 -14.14
N GLY A 235 29.15 9.47 -13.09
CA GLY A 235 29.34 10.12 -11.79
C GLY A 235 28.13 10.05 -10.85
N ILE A 236 27.03 9.38 -11.22
CA ILE A 236 25.89 9.11 -10.34
C ILE A 236 25.85 7.61 -10.00
N PHE A 237 25.61 7.30 -8.72
CA PHE A 237 25.35 5.95 -8.27
C PHE A 237 24.06 5.40 -8.90
N GLU A 238 24.14 4.20 -9.48
CA GLU A 238 23.08 3.69 -10.36
C GLU A 238 21.76 3.28 -9.67
N GLY A 239 21.78 3.03 -8.36
CA GLY A 239 20.65 2.50 -7.60
C GLY A 239 19.99 3.48 -6.63
N PHE A 240 18.74 3.20 -6.27
CA PHE A 240 18.01 3.90 -5.22
C PHE A 240 17.34 2.90 -4.30
N ALA A 241 17.99 2.55 -3.18
CA ALA A 241 17.55 1.39 -2.42
C ALA A 241 18.01 1.28 -0.97
N TRP A 242 17.31 0.41 -0.21
CA TRP A 242 17.58 0.19 1.21
C TRP A 242 17.57 1.46 2.05
N ASN A 243 16.81 2.46 1.63
CA ASN A 243 16.65 3.71 2.35
C ASN A 243 15.47 3.60 3.34
N ASP A 244 15.60 4.33 4.45
CA ASP A 244 14.50 4.59 5.38
C ASP A 244 14.00 6.02 5.14
N ILE A 245 12.79 6.12 4.59
CA ILE A 245 12.21 7.37 4.12
C ILE A 245 11.05 7.74 5.05
N GLN A 246 11.12 8.92 5.64
CA GLN A 246 10.04 9.52 6.41
C GLN A 246 9.47 10.71 5.63
N LEU A 247 8.20 10.66 5.31
CA LEU A 247 7.52 11.73 4.61
C LEU A 247 6.95 12.74 5.60
N LYS A 248 7.11 14.02 5.28
CA LYS A 248 6.51 15.16 5.98
C LYS A 248 5.24 15.60 5.23
N SER A 249 5.06 16.90 4.98
CA SER A 249 3.85 17.42 4.31
C SER A 249 4.02 17.53 2.79
N PHE A 250 2.95 17.20 2.06
CA PHE A 250 2.84 17.20 0.61
C PHE A 250 1.53 17.88 0.18
N GLN A 251 1.48 19.20 0.32
CA GLN A 251 0.28 19.99 0.05
C GLN A 251 0.19 20.40 -1.42
N SER A 252 -0.97 20.14 -2.04
CA SER A 252 -1.36 20.63 -3.36
C SER A 252 -0.40 20.33 -4.53
N ASN A 253 0.47 19.31 -4.43
CA ASN A 253 1.29 18.87 -5.57
C ASN A 253 0.46 18.12 -6.61
N LEU A 254 0.83 18.18 -7.90
CA LEU A 254 0.23 17.29 -8.91
C LEU A 254 0.66 15.83 -8.69
N ASP A 255 1.97 15.59 -8.62
CA ASP A 255 2.56 14.30 -8.27
C ASP A 255 3.40 14.46 -6.99
N SER A 256 2.95 13.90 -5.86
CA SER A 256 3.58 14.16 -4.56
C SER A 256 4.89 13.41 -4.36
N PHE A 257 4.87 12.08 -4.56
CA PHE A 257 6.03 11.22 -4.40
C PHE A 257 6.25 10.42 -5.68
N VAL A 258 7.37 10.66 -6.36
CA VAL A 258 7.67 10.06 -7.67
C VAL A 258 8.86 9.12 -7.52
N ILE A 259 8.66 7.86 -7.89
CA ILE A 259 9.73 6.89 -8.07
C ILE A 259 10.09 6.92 -9.56
N ARG A 260 11.34 7.20 -9.88
CA ARG A 260 11.83 7.30 -11.25
C ARG A 260 12.98 6.35 -11.52
N ASN A 261 12.91 5.63 -12.64
CA ASN A 261 14.00 4.80 -13.12
C ASN A 261 14.44 5.27 -14.52
N VAL A 262 15.69 5.68 -14.65
CA VAL A 262 16.25 6.26 -15.89
C VAL A 262 17.49 5.47 -16.29
N ASN A 263 17.36 4.14 -16.44
CA ASN A 263 18.38 3.17 -16.84
C ASN A 263 17.98 1.73 -16.43
N GLU A 264 18.93 0.79 -16.53
CA GLU A 264 18.92 -0.53 -15.84
C GLU A 264 19.12 -0.43 -14.31
N GLY A 265 18.97 0.76 -13.72
CA GLY A 265 19.15 0.99 -12.30
C GLY A 265 18.05 0.33 -11.48
N TRP A 266 18.31 0.21 -10.18
CA TRP A 266 17.45 -0.51 -9.25
C TRP A 266 16.86 0.44 -8.23
N ALA A 267 15.59 0.82 -8.45
CA ALA A 267 14.80 1.60 -7.49
C ALA A 267 13.98 0.63 -6.62
N ASN A 268 14.58 0.05 -5.57
CA ASN A 268 13.95 -1.03 -4.83
C ASN A 268 14.26 -1.11 -3.34
N ALA A 269 13.53 -1.98 -2.63
CA ALA A 269 13.79 -2.32 -1.24
C ALA A 269 13.83 -1.09 -0.29
N ASN A 270 12.93 -0.12 -0.51
CA ASN A 270 12.82 1.08 0.31
C ASN A 270 11.64 0.99 1.27
N ARG A 271 11.81 1.54 2.47
CA ARG A 271 10.75 1.73 3.45
C ARG A 271 10.35 3.20 3.48
N VAL A 272 9.07 3.47 3.41
CA VAL A 272 8.48 4.81 3.42
C VAL A 272 7.45 4.88 4.55
N THR A 273 7.54 5.90 5.39
CA THR A 273 6.70 6.04 6.60
C THR A 273 6.16 7.45 6.76
N GLY A 274 4.93 7.56 7.29
CA GLY A 274 4.30 8.86 7.52
C GLY A 274 3.99 9.60 6.22
N GLY A 275 3.60 10.87 6.30
CA GLY A 275 3.30 11.68 5.12
C GLY A 275 1.86 12.17 5.15
N GLU A 276 1.69 13.48 4.97
CA GLU A 276 0.39 14.13 4.89
C GLU A 276 0.20 14.70 3.50
N PHE A 277 -0.74 14.13 2.76
CA PHE A 277 -1.04 14.53 1.39
C PHE A 277 -2.38 15.24 1.38
N GLY A 278 -2.34 16.57 1.36
CA GLY A 278 -3.53 17.41 1.51
C GLY A 278 -3.75 18.38 0.35
N SER A 279 -4.92 19.01 0.36
CA SER A 279 -5.29 20.07 -0.57
C SER A 279 -5.49 21.36 0.22
N PHE A 280 -4.69 22.37 -0.09
CA PHE A 280 -4.78 23.67 0.58
C PHE A 280 -5.70 24.62 -0.21
N SER A 281 -6.83 25.02 0.41
CA SER A 281 -7.95 25.72 -0.23
C SER A 281 -7.62 27.11 -0.76
N GLY A 282 -6.85 27.91 0.00
CA GLY A 282 -6.63 29.34 -0.26
C GLY A 282 -5.86 29.70 -1.54
N LEU A 283 -5.73 28.77 -2.49
CA LEU A 283 -4.88 28.80 -3.68
C LEU A 283 -5.58 28.35 -4.94
N LEU A 284 -6.75 27.76 -4.77
CA LEU A 284 -7.61 27.37 -5.85
C LEU A 284 -8.40 28.64 -6.18
N ASP A 285 -8.57 28.95 -7.47
CA ASP A 285 -9.52 29.99 -7.84
C ASP A 285 -10.91 29.45 -7.50
N GLU A 286 -11.34 29.66 -6.26
CA GLU A 286 -12.62 29.19 -5.71
C GLU A 286 -13.81 29.73 -6.53
N SER A 287 -13.59 30.71 -7.41
CA SER A 287 -14.59 31.21 -8.35
C SER A 287 -14.77 30.34 -9.61
N LYS A 288 -13.92 29.33 -9.84
CA LYS A 288 -13.98 28.43 -11.00
C LYS A 288 -13.97 26.95 -10.60
N PRO A 289 -14.67 26.08 -11.34
CA PRO A 289 -14.52 24.63 -11.18
C PRO A 289 -13.08 24.21 -11.51
N ILE A 290 -12.44 23.46 -10.62
CA ILE A 290 -11.12 22.87 -10.87
C ILE A 290 -11.31 21.35 -10.96
N LYS A 291 -11.02 20.82 -12.14
CA LYS A 291 -10.92 19.38 -12.40
C LYS A 291 -9.46 19.04 -12.66
N ARG A 292 -8.79 18.38 -11.73
CA ARG A 292 -7.40 17.94 -11.91
C ARG A 292 -7.12 16.62 -11.21
N ARG A 293 -6.26 15.80 -11.82
CA ARG A 293 -5.82 14.53 -11.24
C ARG A 293 -4.57 14.76 -10.41
N ARG A 294 -4.52 14.16 -9.22
CA ARG A 294 -3.33 14.16 -8.34
C ARG A 294 -2.85 12.74 -8.09
N SER A 295 -1.54 12.53 -8.15
CA SER A 295 -0.92 11.26 -7.81
C SER A 295 -0.22 11.37 -6.46
N PHE A 296 -0.57 10.51 -5.51
CA PHE A 296 0.18 10.44 -4.25
C PHE A 296 1.53 9.77 -4.45
N ILE A 297 1.50 8.63 -5.14
CA ILE A 297 2.68 7.88 -5.55
C ILE A 297 2.58 7.68 -7.05
N LYS A 298 3.66 8.00 -7.76
CA LYS A 298 3.77 7.80 -9.20
C LYS A 298 5.06 7.07 -9.55
N PHE A 299 4.98 6.16 -10.51
CA PHE A 299 6.14 5.54 -11.12
C PHE A 299 6.39 6.08 -12.53
N GLU A 300 7.56 6.66 -12.75
CA GLU A 300 8.05 7.13 -14.05
C GLU A 300 9.25 6.26 -14.50
N LYS A 301 9.34 5.95 -15.79
CA LYS A 301 10.53 5.30 -16.33
C LYS A 301 10.87 5.70 -17.76
N ASP A 302 12.08 5.40 -18.17
CA ASP A 302 12.48 5.41 -19.57
C ASP A 302 12.11 4.11 -20.31
N ALA A 303 12.44 4.02 -21.60
CA ALA A 303 12.15 2.84 -22.41
C ALA A 303 12.96 1.60 -21.99
N ILE A 304 14.11 1.78 -21.33
CA ILE A 304 15.13 0.75 -21.09
C ILE A 304 14.94 0.10 -19.70
N SER A 305 14.33 0.82 -18.76
CA SER A 305 14.14 0.37 -17.38
C SER A 305 13.22 -0.86 -17.27
N SER A 306 13.63 -1.86 -16.48
CA SER A 306 12.95 -3.15 -16.30
C SER A 306 11.78 -3.12 -15.31
N GLY A 307 11.59 -2.02 -14.56
CA GLY A 307 10.52 -1.87 -13.57
C GLY A 307 11.02 -1.39 -12.21
N CYS A 308 10.20 -1.59 -11.17
CA CYS A 308 10.55 -1.34 -9.78
C CYS A 308 10.07 -2.47 -8.85
N ASN A 309 10.68 -2.65 -7.68
CA ASN A 309 10.20 -3.64 -6.73
C ASN A 309 10.40 -3.30 -5.25
N SER A 310 9.65 -3.98 -4.38
CA SER A 310 9.87 -4.00 -2.93
C SER A 310 9.81 -2.62 -2.24
N TRP A 311 8.75 -1.84 -2.47
CA TRP A 311 8.51 -0.61 -1.72
C TRP A 311 7.43 -0.83 -0.66
N LEU A 312 7.72 -0.44 0.58
CA LEU A 312 6.79 -0.54 1.70
C LEU A 312 6.40 0.84 2.22
N PHE A 313 5.16 1.26 1.98
CA PHE A 313 4.58 2.49 2.49
C PHE A 313 3.74 2.20 3.74
N LEU A 314 4.02 2.89 4.85
CA LEU A 314 3.36 2.72 6.14
C LEU A 314 2.75 4.04 6.62
N ASN A 315 1.54 4.02 7.18
CA ASN A 315 0.94 5.15 7.92
C ASN A 315 0.86 6.46 7.11
N GLN A 316 0.45 6.40 5.84
CA GLN A 316 0.26 7.58 5.00
C GLN A 316 -1.10 8.23 5.31
N SER A 317 -1.18 9.56 5.42
CA SER A 317 -2.46 10.28 5.55
C SER A 317 -2.83 11.00 4.27
N PHE A 318 -4.02 10.72 3.74
CA PHE A 318 -4.55 11.31 2.51
C PHE A 318 -5.81 12.11 2.81
N GLU A 319 -5.81 13.41 2.49
CA GLU A 319 -7.00 14.25 2.58
C GLU A 319 -7.82 14.11 1.28
N GLY A 320 -9.13 13.88 1.39
CA GLY A 320 -10.05 13.81 0.26
C GLY A 320 -10.99 15.00 0.21
N LYS A 321 -11.17 15.57 -1.01
CA LYS A 321 -12.12 16.61 -1.45
C LYS A 321 -12.33 17.80 -0.49
N LEU A 322 -11.95 18.99 -0.94
CA LEU A 322 -12.46 20.23 -0.38
C LEU A 322 -13.65 20.73 -1.21
N VAL A 323 -14.86 20.73 -0.64
CA VAL A 323 -16.02 21.45 -1.22
C VAL A 323 -16.04 22.84 -0.58
N ASP A 324 -15.82 23.88 -1.37
CA ASP A 324 -15.96 25.26 -0.89
C ASP A 324 -17.43 25.61 -0.59
N ILE A 325 -17.64 26.56 0.33
CA ILE A 325 -18.91 27.14 0.76
C ILE A 325 -19.78 27.68 -0.40
N ASN A 326 -19.18 27.95 -1.57
CA ASN A 326 -19.89 28.44 -2.75
C ASN A 326 -20.41 27.35 -3.72
N HIS A 327 -20.24 26.06 -3.41
CA HIS A 327 -20.62 24.92 -4.28
C HIS A 327 -19.92 24.88 -5.66
N ASN A 328 -18.84 25.65 -5.87
CA ASN A 328 -17.97 25.45 -7.02
C ASN A 328 -17.20 24.14 -6.79
N VAL A 329 -17.55 23.10 -7.56
CA VAL A 329 -17.08 21.74 -7.30
C VAL A 329 -15.58 21.63 -7.61
N LEU A 330 -14.78 21.42 -6.57
CA LEU A 330 -13.43 20.90 -6.71
C LEU A 330 -13.54 19.38 -6.93
N GLU A 331 -13.24 18.91 -8.13
CA GLU A 331 -13.16 17.48 -8.45
C GLU A 331 -11.68 17.09 -8.59
N GLU A 332 -11.07 16.69 -7.47
CA GLU A 332 -9.73 16.11 -7.48
C GLU A 332 -9.83 14.59 -7.39
N THR A 333 -9.45 13.90 -8.47
CA THR A 333 -9.32 12.44 -8.47
C THR A 333 -7.95 12.06 -7.90
N LEU A 334 -7.97 11.23 -6.87
CA LEU A 334 -6.77 10.77 -6.16
C LEU A 334 -6.27 9.46 -6.78
N CYS A 335 -4.97 9.36 -7.08
CA CYS A 335 -4.41 8.23 -7.82
C CYS A 335 -3.11 7.66 -7.21
N PHE A 336 -2.96 6.33 -7.27
CA PHE A 336 -1.68 5.63 -7.29
C PHE A 336 -1.35 5.26 -8.75
N ASP A 337 -0.35 5.92 -9.35
CA ASP A 337 -0.03 5.74 -10.76
C ASP A 337 1.24 4.88 -10.95
N PHE A 338 1.05 3.61 -11.27
CA PHE A 338 2.11 2.67 -11.65
C PHE A 338 2.03 2.28 -13.13
N SER A 339 1.43 3.13 -13.97
CA SER A 339 1.26 2.85 -15.41
C SER A 339 2.56 2.92 -16.21
N GLY A 340 3.59 3.56 -15.65
CA GLY A 340 4.90 3.67 -16.30
C GLY A 340 5.57 2.32 -16.56
N ALA A 341 5.38 1.30 -15.70
CA ALA A 341 6.01 -0.01 -15.85
C ALA A 341 5.44 -1.09 -14.92
N ASN A 342 5.88 -2.34 -15.13
CA ASN A 342 5.72 -3.43 -14.17
C ASN A 342 6.47 -3.15 -12.86
N CYS A 343 5.73 -2.86 -11.80
CA CYS A 343 6.23 -2.71 -10.44
C CYS A 343 5.69 -3.85 -9.57
N ILE A 344 6.56 -4.58 -8.89
CA ILE A 344 6.19 -5.79 -8.14
C ILE A 344 6.54 -5.62 -6.67
N GLY A 345 5.64 -6.00 -5.76
CA GLY A 345 5.92 -5.92 -4.32
C GLY A 345 5.90 -4.48 -3.78
N ILE A 346 5.05 -3.62 -4.37
CA ILE A 346 4.62 -2.39 -3.73
C ILE A 346 3.57 -2.75 -2.68
N SER A 347 3.75 -2.30 -1.44
CA SER A 347 2.82 -2.55 -0.33
C SER A 347 2.50 -1.24 0.38
N ILE A 348 1.22 -0.97 0.59
CA ILE A 348 0.70 0.19 1.32
C ILE A 348 -0.07 -0.33 2.52
N VAL A 349 0.36 0.03 3.72
CA VAL A 349 -0.12 -0.54 4.98
C VAL A 349 -0.51 0.55 5.97
N GLU A 350 -1.67 0.38 6.60
CA GLU A 350 -2.33 1.33 7.49
C GLU A 350 -2.44 2.77 6.94
N PRO A 351 -2.87 2.99 5.68
CA PRO A 351 -3.15 4.34 5.23
C PRO A 351 -4.38 4.90 5.97
N ARG A 352 -4.27 6.15 6.41
CA ARG A 352 -5.36 6.98 6.89
C ARG A 352 -5.90 7.78 5.71
N ILE A 353 -7.20 7.73 5.47
CA ILE A 353 -7.85 8.56 4.46
C ILE A 353 -8.87 9.43 5.18
N GLU A 354 -8.59 10.71 5.31
CA GLU A 354 -9.38 11.67 6.09
C GLU A 354 -10.63 12.14 5.32
N ASN A 355 -11.76 12.23 6.02
CA ASN A 355 -13.06 12.57 5.46
C ASN A 355 -13.32 14.07 5.66
N VAL A 356 -13.44 14.82 4.57
CA VAL A 356 -13.92 16.20 4.60
C VAL A 356 -15.25 16.22 3.85
N ASN A 357 -16.36 16.34 4.58
CA ASN A 357 -17.71 16.60 4.07
C ASN A 357 -18.46 15.48 3.30
N ASP A 358 -18.20 14.18 3.57
CA ASP A 358 -19.02 13.03 3.12
C ASP A 358 -19.22 12.79 1.61
N GLU A 359 -18.62 13.61 0.74
CA GLU A 359 -18.62 13.41 -0.70
C GLU A 359 -17.20 13.12 -1.17
N ARG A 360 -16.88 11.86 -1.51
CA ARG A 360 -15.54 11.53 -2.03
C ARG A 360 -15.55 11.26 -3.53
N VAL A 361 -14.46 11.66 -4.17
CA VAL A 361 -14.00 11.17 -5.47
C VAL A 361 -12.87 10.20 -5.12
N GLY A 362 -13.21 8.92 -4.92
CA GLY A 362 -12.31 7.86 -4.44
C GLY A 362 -10.94 7.67 -5.12
N VAL A 363 -10.22 6.67 -4.60
CA VAL A 363 -8.82 6.39 -4.93
C VAL A 363 -8.71 5.46 -6.14
N PHE A 364 -8.00 5.89 -7.16
CA PHE A 364 -7.76 5.15 -8.40
C PHE A 364 -6.37 4.51 -8.43
N ARG A 365 -6.22 3.38 -9.14
CA ARG A 365 -4.94 2.74 -9.46
C ARG A 365 -4.79 2.72 -10.98
N ARG A 366 -3.59 3.03 -11.46
CA ARG A 366 -3.20 2.78 -12.86
C ARG A 366 -1.99 1.84 -12.93
N GLY A 367 -1.99 0.89 -13.85
CA GLY A 367 -0.82 0.03 -14.09
C GLY A 367 -0.64 -1.08 -13.07
N SER A 368 0.59 -1.29 -12.58
CA SER A 368 1.00 -2.49 -11.84
C SER A 368 0.31 -2.77 -10.51
N GLY A 369 0.28 -4.05 -10.11
CA GLY A 369 -0.34 -4.53 -8.86
C GLY A 369 0.40 -4.11 -7.60
N PHE A 370 -0.35 -3.73 -6.56
CA PHE A 370 0.19 -3.47 -5.23
C PHE A 370 -0.69 -4.09 -4.15
N THR A 371 -0.12 -4.37 -2.98
CA THR A 371 -0.85 -4.82 -1.80
C THR A 371 -1.32 -3.62 -1.00
N PHE A 372 -2.58 -3.61 -0.56
CA PHE A 372 -3.16 -2.56 0.26
C PHE A 372 -3.79 -3.19 1.51
N LYS A 373 -3.44 -2.70 2.70
CA LYS A 373 -4.00 -3.17 3.98
C LYS A 373 -4.28 -1.97 4.88
N SER A 374 -5.52 -1.78 5.32
CA SER A 374 -5.88 -0.74 6.31
C SER A 374 -6.76 -1.33 7.41
N GLY A 375 -6.42 -1.08 8.67
CA GLY A 375 -7.25 -1.37 9.85
C GLY A 375 -8.13 -0.19 10.28
N GLN A 376 -8.03 0.95 9.60
CA GLN A 376 -8.78 2.18 9.89
C GLN A 376 -9.89 2.39 8.84
N TYR A 377 -11.06 1.76 9.01
CA TYR A 377 -12.25 2.00 8.18
C TYR A 377 -13.42 2.55 9.01
N ILE A 378 -13.96 3.69 8.59
CA ILE A 378 -15.31 4.17 8.92
C ILE A 378 -16.00 4.54 7.59
N SER A 379 -17.09 3.83 7.29
CA SER A 379 -18.22 4.09 6.36
C SER A 379 -17.97 4.66 4.95
N VAL A 380 -18.43 3.88 3.95
CA VAL A 380 -18.96 4.23 2.61
C VAL A 380 -18.05 5.07 1.69
N THR A 381 -17.80 4.60 0.46
CA THR A 381 -17.12 5.42 -0.55
C THR A 381 -17.80 5.33 -1.91
N ASP A 382 -18.51 6.40 -2.22
CA ASP A 382 -18.80 6.77 -3.60
C ASP A 382 -17.48 7.21 -4.28
N PHE A 383 -17.29 6.93 -5.58
CA PHE A 383 -16.18 7.45 -6.38
C PHE A 383 -16.69 7.91 -7.74
N THR A 384 -16.19 9.02 -8.27
CA THR A 384 -16.53 9.49 -9.61
C THR A 384 -15.29 9.49 -10.50
N ASP A 385 -15.28 8.79 -11.63
CA ASP A 385 -14.11 8.81 -12.53
C ASP A 385 -13.98 10.11 -13.34
N GLU A 386 -12.93 10.22 -14.16
CA GLU A 386 -12.66 11.35 -15.04
C GLU A 386 -13.78 11.68 -16.03
N ASN A 387 -14.71 10.75 -16.23
CA ASN A 387 -15.85 10.88 -17.12
C ASN A 387 -17.15 11.19 -16.36
N GLY A 388 -17.08 11.43 -15.05
CA GLY A 388 -18.25 11.75 -14.23
C GLY A 388 -19.06 10.53 -13.78
N ILE A 389 -18.49 9.31 -13.85
CA ILE A 389 -19.20 8.07 -13.51
C ILE A 389 -19.06 7.75 -12.02
N LYS A 390 -20.20 7.71 -11.31
CA LYS A 390 -20.28 7.41 -9.88
C LYS A 390 -20.33 5.89 -9.59
N TYR A 391 -19.41 5.38 -8.79
CA TYR A 391 -19.24 4.00 -8.32
C TYR A 391 -19.55 3.92 -6.82
N ILE A 392 -20.37 2.96 -6.37
CA ILE A 392 -20.84 2.84 -4.98
C ILE A 392 -20.56 1.42 -4.47
N GLY A 393 -19.87 1.28 -3.34
CA GLY A 393 -19.69 -0.03 -2.69
C GLY A 393 -19.28 0.07 -1.21
N GLU A 394 -19.84 -0.83 -0.39
CA GLU A 394 -19.55 -0.94 1.05
C GLU A 394 -18.19 -1.60 1.36
N ASN A 395 -17.58 -2.23 0.36
CA ASN A 395 -16.21 -2.76 0.38
C ASN A 395 -15.81 -3.25 -1.03
N PRO A 396 -15.40 -2.34 -1.93
CA PRO A 396 -14.29 -2.75 -2.77
C PRO A 396 -13.34 -1.60 -3.10
N LEU A 397 -12.04 -1.85 -2.92
CA LEU A 397 -11.08 -1.44 -3.95
C LEU A 397 -11.51 -2.12 -5.26
N VAL A 398 -12.36 -1.49 -6.07
CA VAL A 398 -12.55 -1.95 -7.46
C VAL A 398 -11.40 -1.39 -8.28
N LEU A 399 -10.42 -2.24 -8.52
CA LEU A 399 -9.29 -1.99 -9.41
C LEU A 399 -9.78 -2.29 -10.84
N LEU A 400 -10.11 -1.26 -11.61
CA LEU A 400 -10.47 -1.40 -13.02
C LEU A 400 -9.30 -0.98 -13.90
N ASP A 401 -8.87 -1.90 -14.78
CA ASP A 401 -7.79 -1.68 -15.75
C ASP A 401 -8.26 -0.95 -17.04
N LYS A 402 -9.55 -0.53 -17.14
CA LYS A 402 -10.12 0.06 -18.37
C LYS A 402 -11.14 1.16 -18.08
N ASP A 403 -11.14 2.21 -18.93
CA ASP A 403 -12.14 3.27 -19.00
C ASP A 403 -13.53 2.69 -19.35
N LEU A 404 -14.55 3.02 -18.55
CA LEU A 404 -15.94 2.55 -18.67
C LEU A 404 -16.93 3.65 -19.15
N SER A 405 -16.43 4.77 -19.69
CA SER A 405 -17.23 5.92 -20.16
C SER A 405 -18.44 5.59 -21.04
N GLU A 406 -18.33 4.57 -21.90
CA GLU A 406 -19.41 4.17 -22.82
C GLU A 406 -20.28 3.00 -22.31
N ASP A 407 -19.96 2.51 -21.11
CA ASP A 407 -20.38 1.20 -20.62
C ASP A 407 -21.26 1.28 -19.37
N TYR A 408 -22.00 2.38 -19.20
CA TYR A 408 -22.98 2.52 -18.11
C TYR A 408 -24.40 2.78 -18.62
N LYS A 409 -25.39 2.35 -17.83
CA LYS A 409 -26.81 2.67 -18.04
C LYS A 409 -27.39 3.27 -16.76
N LYS A 410 -27.98 4.47 -16.86
CA LYS A 410 -28.87 5.01 -15.83
C LYS A 410 -30.26 4.43 -16.05
N ASP A 411 -30.90 3.86 -15.01
CA ASP A 411 -32.34 3.64 -15.05
C ASP A 411 -32.99 5.02 -15.15
N GLY A 412 -33.69 5.30 -16.25
CA GLY A 412 -34.15 6.64 -16.64
C GLY A 412 -35.21 7.27 -15.73
N LYS A 413 -35.22 6.93 -14.45
CA LYS A 413 -36.09 7.47 -13.41
C LYS A 413 -35.44 8.75 -12.86
N ILE A 414 -36.05 9.88 -13.21
CA ILE A 414 -35.80 11.18 -12.59
C ILE A 414 -36.18 11.04 -11.11
N GLU A 415 -35.41 11.69 -10.22
CA GLU A 415 -35.62 11.73 -8.76
C GLU A 415 -37.10 11.80 -8.41
N SER A 416 -37.67 10.66 -8.01
CA SER A 416 -39.05 10.65 -7.54
C SER A 416 -39.04 11.21 -6.12
N SER A 417 -40.01 12.05 -5.77
CA SER A 417 -40.24 12.60 -4.43
C SER A 417 -40.54 11.56 -3.34
N ASN A 418 -40.38 10.28 -3.65
CA ASN A 418 -40.51 9.17 -2.73
C ASN A 418 -39.10 8.75 -2.25
N PRO A 419 -38.79 8.82 -0.94
CA PRO A 419 -37.43 8.64 -0.38
C PRO A 419 -36.81 7.24 -0.56
N TYR A 420 -37.45 6.35 -1.34
CA TYR A 420 -37.04 4.97 -1.57
C TYR A 420 -36.61 4.68 -3.02
N VAL A 421 -36.60 5.67 -3.92
CA VAL A 421 -36.19 5.46 -5.32
C VAL A 421 -34.93 6.26 -5.63
N VAL A 422 -33.78 5.64 -5.34
CA VAL A 422 -32.47 6.17 -5.75
C VAL A 422 -32.24 5.89 -7.25
N PRO A 423 -31.80 6.86 -8.06
CA PRO A 423 -31.44 6.64 -9.47
C PRO A 423 -30.41 5.51 -9.60
N GLN A 424 -30.69 4.52 -10.44
CA GLN A 424 -29.90 3.29 -10.51
C GLN A 424 -28.83 3.40 -11.59
N ALA A 425 -27.58 3.01 -11.29
CA ALA A 425 -26.49 2.89 -12.26
C ALA A 425 -26.05 1.44 -12.41
N TYR A 426 -25.87 1.00 -13.66
CA TYR A 426 -25.46 -0.36 -14.02
C TYR A 426 -24.18 -0.33 -14.87
N VAL A 427 -23.28 -1.29 -14.67
CA VAL A 427 -22.10 -1.50 -15.52
C VAL A 427 -22.42 -2.53 -16.61
N LYS A 428 -22.27 -2.12 -17.88
CA LYS A 428 -22.73 -2.79 -19.10
C LYS A 428 -21.71 -3.78 -19.68
N ASN A 429 -20.40 -3.54 -19.52
CA ASN A 429 -19.33 -4.31 -20.15
C ASN A 429 -18.38 -5.04 -19.19
N LEU A 430 -18.82 -5.35 -17.97
CA LEU A 430 -18.13 -6.38 -17.21
C LEU A 430 -18.26 -7.72 -17.96
N GLU A 431 -17.20 -8.53 -17.96
CA GLU A 431 -17.32 -9.93 -18.37
C GLU A 431 -18.50 -10.56 -17.64
N SER A 432 -19.22 -11.46 -18.31
CA SER A 432 -20.54 -11.91 -17.88
C SER A 432 -20.58 -12.52 -16.46
N PHE A 433 -19.41 -12.93 -15.95
CA PHE A 433 -19.11 -13.18 -14.55
C PHE A 433 -17.58 -13.25 -14.38
N ASN A 434 -17.00 -12.44 -13.47
CA ASN A 434 -15.56 -12.47 -13.16
C ASN A 434 -15.32 -13.06 -11.75
N GLU A 435 -14.74 -14.25 -11.71
CA GLU A 435 -14.46 -15.00 -10.48
C GLU A 435 -13.41 -14.34 -9.56
N ASN A 436 -12.58 -13.43 -10.09
CA ASN A 436 -11.58 -12.69 -9.32
C ASN A 436 -12.15 -11.46 -8.62
N SER A 437 -13.15 -10.80 -9.22
CA SER A 437 -13.74 -9.56 -8.69
C SER A 437 -15.09 -9.78 -8.00
N GLY A 438 -15.82 -10.86 -8.32
CA GLY A 438 -17.17 -11.12 -7.79
C GLY A 438 -18.24 -10.18 -8.29
N LEU A 439 -17.95 -9.44 -9.36
CA LEU A 439 -18.87 -8.53 -10.00
C LEU A 439 -19.58 -9.21 -11.19
N PHE A 440 -20.84 -8.86 -11.37
CA PHE A 440 -21.74 -9.23 -12.47
C PHE A 440 -22.14 -8.00 -13.33
N PRO A 441 -22.43 -8.19 -14.63
CA PRO A 441 -23.07 -7.17 -15.43
C PRO A 441 -24.48 -6.85 -14.90
N ASN A 442 -24.89 -5.58 -14.94
CA ASN A 442 -26.26 -5.14 -14.64
C ASN A 442 -26.83 -5.47 -13.24
N ALA A 443 -26.02 -5.89 -12.26
CA ALA A 443 -26.50 -5.96 -10.88
C ALA A 443 -26.35 -4.60 -10.17
N TYR A 444 -27.34 -4.24 -9.36
CA TYR A 444 -27.24 -3.11 -8.43
C TYR A 444 -26.30 -3.50 -7.28
N TYR A 445 -25.14 -2.84 -7.14
CA TYR A 445 -24.09 -3.19 -6.16
C TYR A 445 -24.10 -2.40 -4.87
N ALA A 446 -24.83 -1.28 -4.80
CA ALA A 446 -24.84 -0.48 -3.60
C ALA A 446 -25.46 -1.30 -2.45
N ASN A 447 -24.60 -1.64 -1.49
CA ASN A 447 -24.90 -2.21 -0.19
C ASN A 447 -25.71 -3.52 -0.29
N LYS A 448 -25.14 -4.53 -0.97
CA LYS A 448 -25.68 -5.90 -0.99
C LYS A 448 -24.67 -6.92 -0.47
N PHE A 449 -25.14 -7.85 0.37
CA PHE A 449 -24.41 -9.08 0.66
C PHE A 449 -24.41 -9.95 -0.60
N CYS A 450 -23.24 -10.24 -1.18
CA CYS A 450 -23.09 -11.07 -2.37
C CYS A 450 -22.39 -12.40 -2.04
N GLN A 451 -22.98 -13.53 -2.44
CA GLN A 451 -22.33 -14.85 -2.40
C GLN A 451 -22.49 -15.57 -3.74
N VAL A 452 -21.45 -16.27 -4.20
CA VAL A 452 -21.46 -17.00 -5.49
C VAL A 452 -21.13 -18.47 -5.30
N PHE A 453 -21.89 -19.30 -6.00
CA PHE A 453 -21.72 -20.74 -6.01
C PHE A 453 -21.66 -21.29 -7.42
N LYS A 454 -20.74 -22.22 -7.63
CA LYS A 454 -20.66 -23.08 -8.81
C LYS A 454 -21.48 -24.33 -8.57
N ILE A 455 -22.31 -24.68 -9.55
CA ILE A 455 -23.23 -25.81 -9.53
C ILE A 455 -22.63 -26.91 -10.41
N ASN A 456 -22.01 -27.91 -9.77
CA ASN A 456 -21.44 -29.06 -10.47
C ASN A 456 -22.51 -30.13 -10.75
N ASN A 457 -23.59 -30.19 -9.96
CA ASN A 457 -24.73 -31.07 -10.19
C ASN A 457 -26.06 -30.31 -9.97
N PRO A 458 -26.94 -30.21 -10.99
CA PRO A 458 -28.21 -29.49 -10.87
C PRO A 458 -29.25 -30.19 -9.97
N ASP A 459 -29.09 -31.48 -9.65
CA ASP A 459 -29.97 -32.23 -8.73
C ASP A 459 -29.73 -31.89 -7.25
N THR A 460 -29.13 -30.72 -6.98
CA THR A 460 -28.78 -30.25 -5.64
C THR A 460 -29.37 -28.87 -5.40
N SER A 461 -29.48 -28.48 -4.14
CA SER A 461 -30.10 -27.21 -3.75
C SER A 461 -29.23 -26.43 -2.76
N LEU A 462 -29.24 -25.11 -2.88
CA LEU A 462 -28.75 -24.22 -1.83
C LEU A 462 -29.88 -23.84 -0.90
N TRP A 463 -29.65 -23.90 0.40
CA TRP A 463 -30.60 -23.36 1.36
C TRP A 463 -30.19 -21.95 1.73
N VAL A 464 -31.07 -20.99 1.49
CA VAL A 464 -30.74 -19.57 1.71
C VAL A 464 -31.67 -19.04 2.79
N ARG A 465 -31.10 -18.37 3.79
CA ARG A 465 -31.82 -17.55 4.76
C ARG A 465 -31.53 -16.09 4.48
N TRP A 466 -32.55 -15.26 4.42
CA TRP A 466 -32.43 -13.81 4.23
C TRP A 466 -33.48 -13.07 5.06
N HIS A 467 -33.34 -11.75 5.12
CA HIS A 467 -34.30 -10.83 5.74
C HIS A 467 -35.02 -10.00 4.66
N ARG A 468 -36.35 -9.93 4.70
CA ARG A 468 -37.22 -9.33 3.67
C ARG A 468 -37.16 -10.08 2.33
N PHE A 469 -36.28 -9.68 1.41
CA PHE A 469 -36.14 -10.33 0.11
C PHE A 469 -34.67 -10.48 -0.32
N ALA A 470 -34.42 -11.51 -1.12
CA ALA A 470 -33.15 -11.79 -1.77
C ALA A 470 -33.31 -11.75 -3.30
N GLU A 471 -32.20 -11.53 -3.99
CA GLU A 471 -32.10 -11.49 -5.44
C GLU A 471 -31.12 -12.59 -5.90
N PHE A 472 -31.48 -13.29 -6.97
CA PHE A 472 -30.77 -14.44 -7.51
C PHE A 472 -30.47 -14.21 -8.98
N VAL A 473 -29.24 -14.51 -9.39
CA VAL A 473 -28.79 -14.38 -10.79
C VAL A 473 -28.19 -15.71 -11.21
N LEU A 474 -28.67 -16.25 -12.34
CA LEU A 474 -28.19 -17.53 -12.87
C LEU A 474 -27.24 -17.32 -14.05
N PHE A 475 -26.23 -18.18 -14.15
CA PHE A 475 -25.27 -18.16 -15.25
C PHE A 475 -25.16 -19.53 -15.90
N ASP A 476 -24.97 -19.54 -17.22
CA ASP A 476 -24.73 -20.76 -17.98
C ASP A 476 -23.27 -21.25 -17.87
N LYS A 477 -22.96 -22.34 -18.57
CA LYS A 477 -21.61 -22.93 -18.63
C LYS A 477 -20.54 -21.98 -19.19
N ASP A 478 -20.95 -21.03 -20.02
CA ASP A 478 -20.08 -20.05 -20.67
C ASP A 478 -20.01 -18.75 -19.85
N ARG A 479 -20.48 -18.81 -18.59
CA ARG A 479 -20.50 -17.72 -17.61
C ARG A 479 -21.42 -16.56 -18.00
N LYS A 480 -22.36 -16.78 -18.94
CA LYS A 480 -23.31 -15.75 -19.36
C LYS A 480 -24.55 -15.75 -18.49
N ILE A 481 -25.05 -14.56 -18.16
CA ILE A 481 -26.32 -14.40 -17.43
C ILE A 481 -27.43 -15.04 -18.26
N ILE A 482 -28.21 -15.89 -17.62
CA ILE A 482 -29.42 -16.46 -18.21
C ILE A 482 -30.52 -15.38 -18.15
N THR A 483 -30.81 -14.77 -19.30
CA THR A 483 -31.86 -13.74 -19.44
C THR A 483 -33.14 -14.26 -20.09
N ASP A 484 -33.15 -15.52 -20.51
CA ASP A 484 -34.30 -16.19 -21.12
C ASP A 484 -35.46 -16.28 -20.12
N LEU A 485 -36.56 -15.58 -20.41
CA LEU A 485 -37.73 -15.49 -19.53
C LEU A 485 -38.42 -16.85 -19.30
N VAL A 486 -38.33 -17.78 -20.25
CA VAL A 486 -38.91 -19.12 -20.07
C VAL A 486 -38.09 -19.88 -19.03
N LYS A 487 -36.77 -19.90 -19.19
CA LYS A 487 -35.86 -20.59 -18.26
C LYS A 487 -35.91 -20.01 -16.84
N LEU A 488 -36.03 -18.69 -16.72
CA LEU A 488 -36.17 -18.04 -15.41
C LEU A 488 -37.51 -18.34 -14.74
N LYS A 489 -38.60 -18.51 -15.52
CA LYS A 489 -39.88 -18.99 -14.99
C LYS A 489 -39.80 -20.45 -14.55
N ASP A 490 -39.14 -21.30 -15.33
CA ASP A 490 -38.89 -22.69 -14.95
C ASP A 490 -38.09 -22.76 -13.65
N GLN A 491 -37.07 -21.90 -13.49
CA GLN A 491 -36.32 -21.78 -12.23
C GLN A 491 -37.22 -21.39 -11.05
N ILE A 492 -38.14 -20.43 -11.22
CA ILE A 492 -39.07 -20.04 -10.16
C ILE A 492 -39.99 -21.21 -9.78
N GLN A 493 -40.48 -21.98 -10.76
CA GLN A 493 -41.33 -23.14 -10.51
C GLN A 493 -40.65 -24.25 -9.71
N LEU A 494 -39.31 -24.35 -9.77
CA LEU A 494 -38.58 -25.32 -8.95
C LEU A 494 -38.56 -24.95 -7.45
N ILE A 495 -38.77 -23.68 -7.09
CA ILE A 495 -38.78 -23.16 -5.71
C ILE A 495 -40.18 -23.39 -5.09
N ASN A 496 -40.74 -24.59 -5.25
CA ASN A 496 -42.18 -24.86 -5.19
C ASN A 496 -42.84 -24.82 -3.79
N ASP A 497 -42.16 -24.28 -2.78
CA ASP A 497 -42.70 -23.99 -1.44
C ASP A 497 -42.52 -22.49 -1.14
N ILE A 498 -43.28 -21.66 -1.85
CA ILE A 498 -43.37 -20.22 -1.59
C ILE A 498 -44.49 -20.00 -0.55
N PRO A 499 -44.18 -19.53 0.67
CA PRO A 499 -45.19 -19.16 1.66
C PRO A 499 -46.20 -18.15 1.12
N SER A 500 -47.42 -18.10 1.67
CA SER A 500 -48.48 -17.23 1.13
C SER A 500 -48.21 -15.73 1.27
N ASP A 501 -47.29 -15.33 2.15
CA ASP A 501 -46.81 -13.96 2.36
C ASP A 501 -45.63 -13.58 1.45
N PHE A 502 -45.28 -14.44 0.49
CA PHE A 502 -44.02 -14.41 -0.22
C PHE A 502 -44.24 -14.35 -1.74
N TRP A 503 -43.46 -13.51 -2.43
CA TRP A 503 -43.53 -13.37 -3.89
C TRP A 503 -42.24 -13.80 -4.57
N ALA A 504 -42.39 -14.30 -5.80
CA ALA A 504 -41.30 -14.60 -6.71
C ALA A 504 -41.56 -13.86 -8.02
N ASP A 505 -40.62 -13.01 -8.43
CA ASP A 505 -40.76 -12.19 -9.63
C ASP A 505 -39.43 -12.10 -10.40
N ILE A 506 -39.52 -11.82 -11.70
CA ILE A 506 -38.37 -11.62 -12.57
C ILE A 506 -38.29 -10.14 -12.90
N THR A 507 -37.16 -9.50 -12.60
CA THR A 507 -36.98 -8.10 -13.00
C THR A 507 -36.76 -8.02 -14.51
N PRO A 508 -37.66 -7.37 -15.28
CA PRO A 508 -37.55 -7.34 -16.74
C PRO A 508 -36.22 -6.70 -17.17
N ASN A 509 -35.58 -7.28 -18.20
CA ASN A 509 -34.30 -6.84 -18.80
C ASN A 509 -33.01 -7.10 -17.99
N MET A 510 -33.08 -7.63 -16.77
CA MET A 510 -31.88 -7.85 -15.94
C MET A 510 -31.55 -9.32 -15.66
N GLY A 511 -32.46 -10.27 -15.96
CA GLY A 511 -32.23 -11.69 -15.69
C GLY A 511 -32.12 -12.03 -14.19
N VAL A 512 -32.74 -11.20 -13.34
CA VAL A 512 -32.69 -11.32 -11.88
C VAL A 512 -34.02 -11.88 -11.37
N ILE A 513 -33.94 -12.97 -10.62
CA ILE A 513 -35.07 -13.53 -9.86
C ILE A 513 -35.06 -12.88 -8.49
N ARG A 514 -36.18 -12.33 -8.07
CA ARG A 514 -36.36 -11.72 -6.75
C ARG A 514 -37.33 -12.58 -5.97
N LEU A 515 -36.97 -12.87 -4.72
CA LEU A 515 -37.65 -13.85 -3.90
C LEU A 515 -37.78 -13.29 -2.48
N GLY A 516 -39.00 -13.10 -1.97
CA GLY A 516 -39.17 -12.42 -0.68
C GLY A 516 -40.50 -11.73 -0.46
N ALA A 517 -40.53 -10.93 0.61
CA ALA A 517 -41.54 -9.92 0.86
C ALA A 517 -40.86 -8.61 1.26
N GLU A 518 -41.55 -7.47 1.08
CA GLU A 518 -41.05 -6.20 1.61
C GLU A 518 -41.29 -6.06 3.11
N THR A 519 -42.06 -6.94 3.74
CA THR A 519 -42.32 -6.93 5.17
C THR A 519 -41.11 -7.39 5.99
N TYR A 520 -40.97 -6.87 7.21
CA TYR A 520 -39.92 -7.27 8.15
C TYR A 520 -40.11 -8.72 8.58
N GLY A 521 -39.36 -9.64 7.96
CA GLY A 521 -39.43 -11.07 8.23
C GLY A 521 -38.16 -11.80 7.83
N ASP A 522 -37.84 -12.88 8.51
CA ASP A 522 -36.80 -13.82 8.10
C ASP A 522 -37.41 -14.96 7.32
N TYR A 523 -36.80 -15.25 6.18
CA TYR A 523 -37.24 -16.30 5.29
C TYR A 523 -36.11 -17.30 5.08
N VAL A 524 -36.47 -18.57 4.94
CA VAL A 524 -35.54 -19.65 4.62
C VAL A 524 -36.18 -20.49 3.53
N ASN A 525 -35.47 -20.75 2.43
CA ASN A 525 -35.98 -21.62 1.39
C ASN A 525 -34.86 -22.42 0.71
N SER A 526 -35.23 -23.57 0.15
CA SER A 526 -34.41 -24.39 -0.72
C SER A 526 -34.44 -23.83 -2.13
N PHE A 527 -33.27 -23.62 -2.71
CA PHE A 527 -33.07 -23.07 -4.04
C PHE A 527 -32.42 -24.12 -4.94
N PRO A 528 -33.23 -24.98 -5.60
CA PRO A 528 -32.75 -25.90 -6.64
C PRO A 528 -32.34 -25.16 -7.91
N PHE A 529 -31.78 -25.84 -8.90
CA PHE A 529 -31.27 -25.20 -10.12
C PHE A 529 -31.80 -25.87 -11.39
N ILE A 530 -32.15 -25.05 -12.39
CA ILE A 530 -32.37 -25.56 -13.75
C ILE A 530 -31.06 -26.17 -14.31
N PRO A 531 -31.13 -27.17 -15.21
CA PRO A 531 -29.93 -27.84 -15.73
C PRO A 531 -28.91 -26.92 -16.42
N ASP A 532 -29.40 -25.82 -16.99
CA ASP A 532 -28.61 -24.80 -17.69
C ASP A 532 -27.80 -23.92 -16.73
N ALA A 533 -28.23 -23.79 -15.47
CA ALA A 533 -27.52 -22.98 -14.48
C ALA A 533 -26.27 -23.72 -13.99
N LYS A 534 -25.09 -23.16 -14.27
CA LYS A 534 -23.79 -23.62 -13.77
C LYS A 534 -23.23 -22.76 -12.67
N TYR A 535 -23.75 -21.54 -12.50
CA TYR A 535 -23.44 -20.70 -11.36
C TYR A 535 -24.69 -19.96 -10.88
N VAL A 536 -24.69 -19.61 -9.61
CA VAL A 536 -25.70 -18.73 -9.00
C VAL A 536 -25.02 -17.65 -8.17
N GLY A 537 -25.44 -16.40 -8.39
CA GLY A 537 -25.17 -15.27 -7.51
C GLY A 537 -26.38 -15.02 -6.62
N ILE A 538 -26.14 -14.87 -5.31
CA ILE A 538 -27.17 -14.60 -4.30
C ILE A 538 -26.86 -13.26 -3.67
N LEU A 539 -27.86 -12.39 -3.63
CA LEU A 539 -27.75 -10.99 -3.22
C LEU A 539 -28.83 -10.66 -2.19
N GLN A 540 -28.49 -9.92 -1.13
CA GLN A 540 -29.48 -9.30 -0.24
C GLN A 540 -29.10 -7.85 0.03
N ARG A 541 -30.06 -6.92 -0.09
CA ARG A 541 -29.86 -5.51 0.27
C ARG A 541 -29.62 -5.35 1.77
N THR A 542 -28.86 -4.31 2.15
CA THR A 542 -28.77 -3.91 3.54
C THR A 542 -30.10 -3.33 4.01
N PHE A 543 -30.60 -3.94 5.07
CA PHE A 543 -31.76 -3.51 5.83
C PHE A 543 -31.34 -3.49 7.30
N GLU A 544 -32.07 -2.77 8.15
CA GLU A 544 -31.96 -2.96 9.59
C GLU A 544 -32.19 -4.45 9.89
N ASN A 545 -31.22 -5.10 10.54
CA ASN A 545 -31.20 -6.56 10.78
C ASN A 545 -31.02 -7.47 9.54
N ALA A 546 -30.48 -6.96 8.42
CA ALA A 546 -30.14 -7.82 7.28
C ALA A 546 -29.17 -8.94 7.67
N ARG A 547 -29.48 -10.16 7.22
CA ARG A 547 -28.75 -11.39 7.56
C ARG A 547 -28.93 -12.42 6.46
N LEU A 548 -28.00 -12.42 5.51
CA LEU A 548 -27.92 -13.41 4.45
C LEU A 548 -27.05 -14.59 4.92
N LYS A 549 -27.63 -15.78 5.04
CA LYS A 549 -26.89 -17.02 5.30
C LYS A 549 -27.16 -18.02 4.18
N VAL A 550 -26.11 -18.62 3.64
CA VAL A 550 -26.23 -19.70 2.65
C VAL A 550 -25.73 -20.99 3.29
N MET A 551 -26.53 -22.04 3.15
CA MET A 551 -26.35 -23.32 3.79
C MET A 551 -26.34 -24.42 2.73
N ILE A 552 -25.42 -25.37 2.89
CA ILE A 552 -25.24 -26.49 1.96
C ILE A 552 -25.45 -27.78 2.74
N ASN A 553 -26.22 -28.71 2.17
CA ASN A 553 -26.30 -30.05 2.73
C ASN A 553 -24.89 -30.68 2.70
N LYS A 554 -24.46 -31.28 3.82
CA LYS A 554 -23.13 -31.89 3.91
C LYS A 554 -22.89 -32.94 2.82
N LEU A 555 -23.93 -33.66 2.41
CA LEU A 555 -23.86 -34.66 1.33
C LEU A 555 -23.66 -34.06 -0.07
N ASP A 556 -23.95 -32.76 -0.23
CA ASP A 556 -23.83 -32.03 -1.50
C ASP A 556 -22.54 -31.20 -1.60
N ILE A 557 -21.65 -31.31 -0.60
CA ILE A 557 -20.31 -30.70 -0.67
C ILE A 557 -19.54 -31.30 -1.88
N GLY A 558 -19.03 -30.43 -2.75
CA GLY A 558 -18.37 -30.80 -4.01
C GLY A 558 -19.34 -30.93 -5.20
N ARG A 559 -20.64 -31.10 -4.94
CA ARG A 559 -21.70 -30.95 -5.96
C ARG A 559 -22.11 -29.49 -6.14
N ILE A 560 -21.99 -28.69 -5.08
CA ILE A 560 -22.02 -27.23 -5.11
C ILE A 560 -20.77 -26.71 -4.40
N GLU A 561 -20.12 -25.71 -5.00
CA GLU A 561 -18.87 -25.16 -4.50
C GLU A 561 -18.98 -23.64 -4.40
N LYS A 562 -18.66 -23.08 -3.23
CA LYS A 562 -18.55 -21.63 -3.07
C LYS A 562 -17.37 -21.11 -3.89
N VAL A 563 -17.62 -20.13 -4.75
CA VAL A 563 -16.54 -19.43 -5.46
C VAL A 563 -15.88 -18.48 -4.45
N LYS A 564 -14.60 -18.71 -4.14
CA LYS A 564 -13.85 -17.91 -3.16
C LYS A 564 -13.43 -16.58 -3.80
N PHE A 565 -13.95 -15.49 -3.28
CA PHE A 565 -13.35 -14.16 -3.49
C PHE A 565 -12.18 -13.94 -2.52
N LEU A 566 -11.38 -12.90 -2.72
CA LEU A 566 -10.17 -12.52 -1.96
C LEU A 566 -10.36 -12.27 -0.44
N GLY A 567 -11.41 -12.80 0.18
CA GLY A 567 -11.62 -12.89 1.62
C GLY A 567 -12.64 -13.99 1.91
N VAL A 568 -12.52 -14.65 3.07
CA VAL A 568 -13.50 -15.63 3.54
C VAL A 568 -14.76 -14.88 3.99
N PRO A 569 -15.95 -15.10 3.40
CA PRO A 569 -17.17 -14.76 4.10
C PRO A 569 -17.41 -15.87 5.13
N GLU A 570 -17.39 -15.53 6.42
CA GLU A 570 -17.49 -16.43 7.57
C GLU A 570 -18.84 -17.19 7.70
N ASP A 571 -19.74 -17.04 6.73
CA ASP A 571 -21.18 -17.36 6.83
C ASP A 571 -21.70 -18.40 5.83
N THR A 572 -20.91 -19.44 5.52
CA THR A 572 -21.43 -20.65 4.87
C THR A 572 -21.37 -21.82 5.83
N TYR A 573 -22.52 -22.46 6.04
CA TYR A 573 -22.73 -23.45 7.11
C TYR A 573 -23.09 -24.80 6.50
N ALA A 574 -22.54 -25.89 7.05
CA ALA A 574 -23.02 -27.23 6.73
C ALA A 574 -24.33 -27.49 7.48
N MET A 575 -25.26 -28.22 6.86
CA MET A 575 -26.52 -28.61 7.50
C MET A 575 -26.43 -30.04 8.06
N VAL A 576 -27.00 -30.25 9.26
CA VAL A 576 -27.05 -31.55 9.95
C VAL A 576 -28.40 -31.69 10.66
N ASP A 577 -29.09 -32.81 10.43
CA ASP A 577 -30.42 -33.08 11.00
C ASP A 577 -30.36 -33.38 12.52
N ASP A 578 -29.32 -34.07 12.98
CA ASP A 578 -29.07 -34.34 14.40
C ASP A 578 -27.55 -34.41 14.72
N PRO A 579 -27.01 -33.47 15.50
CA PRO A 579 -25.59 -33.45 15.88
C PRO A 579 -25.18 -34.57 16.84
N SER A 580 -26.13 -35.35 17.39
CA SER A 580 -25.84 -36.51 18.26
C SER A 580 -25.60 -37.81 17.48
N SER A 581 -25.77 -37.81 16.16
CA SER A 581 -25.57 -39.01 15.33
C SER A 581 -24.09 -39.42 15.23
N SER A 582 -23.83 -40.73 15.19
CA SER A 582 -22.51 -41.35 14.99
C SER A 582 -21.81 -41.00 13.66
N ASN A 583 -22.37 -40.09 12.87
CA ASN A 583 -21.87 -39.58 11.60
C ASN A 583 -20.84 -38.44 11.75
N LEU A 584 -20.26 -38.26 12.94
CA LEU A 584 -19.23 -37.26 13.23
C LEU A 584 -17.81 -37.63 12.77
N ALA A 585 -17.63 -38.68 11.96
CA ALA A 585 -16.34 -38.99 11.35
C ALA A 585 -15.97 -37.91 10.30
N GLY A 586 -14.75 -37.34 10.39
CA GLY A 586 -14.17 -36.50 9.34
C GLY A 586 -14.29 -34.98 9.48
N PHE A 587 -14.49 -34.43 10.69
CA PHE A 587 -14.60 -32.98 10.89
C PHE A 587 -13.24 -32.27 10.88
N ASN A 588 -13.20 -31.05 10.32
CA ASN A 588 -12.02 -30.20 10.30
C ASN A 588 -12.07 -29.21 11.48
N PHE A 589 -11.26 -29.48 12.50
CA PHE A 589 -11.26 -28.72 13.76
C PHE A 589 -10.60 -27.34 13.67
N ASN A 590 -9.98 -26.99 12.54
CA ASN A 590 -9.20 -25.75 12.43
C ASN A 590 -10.05 -24.49 12.22
N THR A 591 -11.32 -24.62 11.81
CA THR A 591 -12.17 -23.49 11.40
C THR A 591 -13.33 -23.21 12.36
N GLY A 592 -13.51 -24.03 13.41
CA GLY A 592 -14.72 -23.98 14.24
C GLY A 592 -15.97 -24.20 13.38
N GLU A 593 -15.98 -25.28 12.59
CA GLU A 593 -17.07 -25.59 11.65
C GLU A 593 -18.43 -25.38 12.32
N LYS A 594 -19.15 -24.40 11.78
CA LYS A 594 -20.45 -23.96 12.26
C LYS A 594 -21.52 -24.74 11.48
N PHE A 595 -22.51 -25.30 12.16
CA PHE A 595 -23.65 -25.95 11.50
C PHE A 595 -24.97 -25.32 11.94
N TYR A 596 -25.94 -25.33 11.04
CA TYR A 596 -27.28 -24.79 11.30
C TYR A 596 -28.27 -25.94 11.51
N ASN A 597 -29.00 -25.90 12.62
CA ASN A 597 -30.05 -26.88 12.92
C ASN A 597 -31.42 -26.33 12.51
N PHE A 598 -32.14 -27.05 11.63
CA PHE A 598 -33.43 -26.60 11.11
C PHE A 598 -34.56 -26.61 12.14
N SER A 599 -34.57 -27.58 13.05
CA SER A 599 -35.63 -27.72 14.05
C SER A 599 -35.59 -26.64 15.11
N THR A 600 -34.38 -26.14 15.43
CA THR A 600 -34.17 -25.14 16.49
C THR A 600 -33.81 -23.76 15.96
N HIS A 601 -33.49 -23.64 14.67
CA HIS A 601 -33.02 -22.41 14.01
C HIS A 601 -31.76 -21.78 14.63
N LYS A 602 -30.94 -22.59 15.32
CA LYS A 602 -29.72 -22.13 15.99
C LYS A 602 -28.46 -22.57 15.27
N THR A 603 -27.40 -21.79 15.43
CA THR A 603 -26.07 -22.10 14.87
C THR A 603 -25.24 -22.75 15.95
N SER A 604 -24.70 -23.94 15.69
CA SER A 604 -23.85 -24.64 16.66
C SER A 604 -22.40 -24.66 16.18
N VAL A 605 -21.47 -24.42 17.09
CA VAL A 605 -20.02 -24.50 16.83
C VAL A 605 -19.49 -25.76 17.50
N ILE A 606 -18.87 -26.65 16.73
CA ILE A 606 -18.26 -27.86 17.29
C ILE A 606 -16.98 -27.47 18.05
N LYS A 607 -16.88 -27.92 19.30
CA LYS A 607 -15.71 -27.79 20.17
C LYS A 607 -15.17 -29.17 20.54
N GLU A 608 -13.86 -29.28 20.64
CA GLU A 608 -13.21 -30.48 21.19
C GLU A 608 -13.44 -30.52 22.71
N SER A 609 -14.03 -31.59 23.24
CA SER A 609 -14.37 -31.71 24.67
C SER A 609 -13.46 -32.65 25.46
N GLY A 610 -12.49 -33.29 24.79
CA GLY A 610 -11.48 -34.15 25.41
C GLY A 610 -11.20 -35.46 24.65
N VAL A 611 -10.42 -36.34 25.28
CA VAL A 611 -10.11 -37.68 24.77
C VAL A 611 -11.16 -38.68 25.28
N GLY A 612 -11.94 -39.28 24.36
CA GLY A 612 -12.45 -40.64 24.56
C GLY A 612 -13.96 -40.88 24.47
N SER A 613 -14.45 -41.18 23.26
CA SER A 613 -15.27 -42.38 23.06
C SER A 613 -14.87 -43.00 21.72
N PRO A 614 -14.45 -44.26 21.68
CA PRO A 614 -13.95 -44.88 20.47
C PRO A 614 -15.09 -45.10 19.48
N LEU A 615 -15.08 -44.40 18.34
CA LEU A 615 -15.74 -44.87 17.13
C LEU A 615 -14.84 -45.94 16.51
N LEU A 616 -14.99 -47.17 17.01
CA LEU A 616 -14.29 -48.36 16.52
C LEU A 616 -14.56 -48.52 15.01
N GLY A 617 -13.50 -48.67 14.21
CA GLY A 617 -13.65 -49.03 12.79
C GLY A 617 -12.59 -48.52 11.82
N TYR A 618 -11.58 -47.77 12.28
CA TYR A 618 -10.44 -47.37 11.45
C TYR A 618 -9.12 -47.91 12.00
N THR A 619 -8.31 -48.49 11.13
CA THR A 619 -6.94 -48.92 11.44
C THR A 619 -5.95 -48.39 10.41
N VAL A 620 -4.70 -48.15 10.83
CA VAL A 620 -3.64 -47.59 9.97
C VAL A 620 -2.31 -48.32 10.13
N ASP A 621 -1.57 -48.39 9.02
CA ASP A 621 -0.14 -48.75 9.01
C ASP A 621 0.71 -47.48 8.89
N ALA A 622 1.81 -47.39 9.63
CA ALA A 622 2.80 -46.32 9.48
C ALA A 622 4.21 -46.84 9.73
N THR A 623 5.21 -46.19 9.13
CA THR A 623 6.63 -46.48 9.38
C THR A 623 7.24 -45.38 10.24
N ASN A 624 8.09 -45.75 11.20
CA ASN A 624 8.79 -44.79 12.06
C ASN A 624 9.52 -43.72 11.22
N GLY A 625 9.33 -42.44 11.59
CA GLY A 625 9.96 -41.30 10.94
C GLY A 625 9.28 -40.81 9.65
N LEU A 626 8.23 -41.49 9.17
CA LEU A 626 7.45 -41.03 8.01
C LEU A 626 6.14 -40.37 8.45
N SER A 627 5.74 -39.33 7.73
CA SER A 627 4.45 -38.64 7.91
C SER A 627 3.30 -39.30 7.13
N THR A 628 3.53 -40.46 6.52
CA THR A 628 2.55 -41.15 5.69
C THR A 628 1.96 -42.35 6.44
N PHE A 629 0.63 -42.39 6.49
CA PHE A 629 -0.16 -43.46 7.08
C PHE A 629 -1.02 -44.11 5.99
N THR A 630 -1.12 -45.44 6.00
CA THR A 630 -2.01 -46.18 5.10
C THR A 630 -3.22 -46.68 5.87
N VAL A 631 -4.41 -46.22 5.51
CA VAL A 631 -5.67 -46.66 6.11
C VAL A 631 -5.99 -48.07 5.61
N LYS A 632 -6.11 -49.01 6.55
CA LYS A 632 -6.33 -50.45 6.31
C LYS A 632 -7.79 -50.83 6.44
N THR A 633 -8.44 -50.35 7.49
CA THR A 633 -9.89 -50.49 7.68
C THR A 633 -10.53 -49.13 7.91
N GLY A 634 -11.82 -49.03 7.57
CA GLY A 634 -12.61 -47.80 7.68
C GLY A 634 -12.86 -47.11 6.33
N ASP A 635 -13.93 -46.30 6.29
CA ASP A 635 -14.36 -45.61 5.07
C ASP A 635 -13.46 -44.39 4.80
N THR A 636 -12.44 -44.60 3.98
CA THR A 636 -11.51 -43.54 3.61
C THR A 636 -12.21 -42.29 3.06
N ALA A 637 -13.38 -42.40 2.42
CA ALA A 637 -14.12 -41.26 1.89
C ALA A 637 -14.58 -40.29 2.99
N LYS A 638 -14.79 -40.77 4.22
CA LYS A 638 -15.18 -39.95 5.37
C LYS A 638 -14.02 -39.20 6.01
N LEU A 639 -12.77 -39.47 5.63
CA LEU A 639 -11.61 -38.71 6.12
C LEU A 639 -11.36 -37.47 5.24
N SER A 640 -11.29 -36.29 5.87
CA SER A 640 -11.08 -35.01 5.21
C SER A 640 -9.73 -34.38 5.61
N LEU A 641 -9.24 -33.43 4.80
CA LEU A 641 -8.09 -32.62 5.20
C LEU A 641 -8.43 -31.85 6.48
N GLY A 642 -7.50 -31.87 7.43
CA GLY A 642 -7.68 -31.26 8.75
C GLY A 642 -8.32 -32.15 9.80
N THR A 643 -8.79 -33.36 9.43
CA THR A 643 -9.25 -34.36 10.40
C THR A 643 -8.12 -34.69 11.38
N ILE A 644 -8.45 -34.67 12.68
CA ILE A 644 -7.54 -35.05 13.77
C ILE A 644 -7.87 -36.47 14.20
N PHE A 645 -6.84 -37.28 14.38
CA PHE A 645 -6.94 -38.60 14.99
C PHE A 645 -5.76 -38.86 15.92
N TYR A 646 -5.90 -39.87 16.76
CA TYR A 646 -4.93 -40.25 17.77
C TYR A 646 -4.53 -41.71 17.59
N ILE A 647 -3.25 -42.01 17.79
CA ILE A 647 -2.70 -43.37 17.86
C ILE A 647 -2.05 -43.56 19.22
N ASN A 648 -2.27 -44.72 19.84
CA ASN A 648 -1.56 -45.11 21.06
C ASN A 648 -0.18 -45.67 20.69
N SER A 649 0.87 -45.09 21.26
CA SER A 649 2.25 -45.56 21.07
C SER A 649 2.90 -45.87 22.42
N VAL A 650 4.07 -46.51 22.40
CA VAL A 650 4.83 -46.91 23.59
C VAL A 650 5.20 -45.71 24.50
N GLY A 651 5.11 -44.47 24.00
CA GLY A 651 5.32 -43.23 24.76
C GLY A 651 4.04 -42.44 25.10
N GLY A 652 2.86 -43.00 24.87
CA GLY A 652 1.56 -42.35 25.09
C GLY A 652 0.75 -42.14 23.80
N THR A 653 -0.41 -41.49 23.94
CA THR A 653 -1.31 -41.16 22.83
C THR A 653 -0.76 -39.97 22.04
N VAL A 654 -0.52 -40.17 20.75
CA VAL A 654 0.06 -39.16 19.86
C VAL A 654 -1.00 -38.62 18.91
N ARG A 655 -1.03 -37.30 18.76
CA ARG A 655 -2.03 -36.55 17.99
C ARG A 655 -1.55 -36.28 16.57
N PHE A 656 -2.32 -36.71 15.59
CA PHE A 656 -2.04 -36.51 14.17
C PHE A 656 -3.15 -35.71 13.51
N LYS A 657 -2.78 -34.91 12.51
CA LYS A 657 -3.71 -34.14 11.67
C LYS A 657 -3.43 -34.44 10.21
N ILE A 658 -4.46 -34.80 9.44
CA ILE A 658 -4.35 -35.05 8.01
C ILE A 658 -4.09 -33.74 7.26
N VAL A 659 -2.99 -33.65 6.53
CA VAL A 659 -2.60 -32.50 5.69
C VAL A 659 -2.70 -32.80 4.20
N GLU A 660 -2.67 -34.08 3.83
CA GLU A 660 -2.86 -34.54 2.45
C GLU A 660 -3.55 -35.91 2.44
N LYS A 661 -4.29 -36.22 1.38
CA LYS A 661 -4.93 -37.54 1.19
C LYS A 661 -4.91 -37.95 -0.28
N LYS A 662 -4.46 -39.17 -0.53
CA LYS A 662 -4.43 -39.79 -1.86
C LYS A 662 -4.93 -41.24 -1.76
N GLY A 663 -6.22 -41.43 -2.03
CA GLY A 663 -6.88 -42.73 -1.85
C GLY A 663 -6.90 -43.15 -0.38
N ASN A 664 -6.31 -44.31 -0.06
CA ASN A 664 -6.17 -44.83 1.29
C ASN A 664 -4.89 -44.36 2.01
N VAL A 665 -4.03 -43.58 1.36
CA VAL A 665 -2.85 -43.00 1.98
C VAL A 665 -3.17 -41.59 2.46
N ILE A 666 -2.89 -41.31 3.73
CA ILE A 666 -3.03 -39.99 4.36
C ILE A 666 -1.65 -39.51 4.80
N THR A 667 -1.34 -38.24 4.56
CA THR A 667 -0.13 -37.58 5.07
C THR A 667 -0.52 -36.71 6.26
N THR A 668 0.28 -36.73 7.33
CA THR A 668 0.01 -36.01 8.57
C THR A 668 0.98 -34.85 8.80
N ASN A 669 0.61 -33.95 9.71
CA ASN A 669 1.40 -32.78 10.10
C ASN A 669 2.71 -33.10 10.84
N ILE A 670 2.81 -34.29 11.44
CA ILE A 670 4.02 -34.79 12.12
C ILE A 670 4.28 -36.24 11.72
N PRO A 671 5.55 -36.69 11.70
CA PRO A 671 5.90 -38.08 11.41
C PRO A 671 5.47 -39.04 12.52
N SER A 672 5.23 -40.31 12.16
CA SER A 672 4.94 -41.37 13.13
C SER A 672 6.15 -41.61 14.03
N PRO A 673 6.00 -41.64 15.36
CA PRO A 673 7.09 -41.90 16.30
C PRO A 673 7.45 -43.40 16.40
N ALA A 674 6.66 -44.27 15.77
CA ALA A 674 6.87 -45.71 15.75
C ALA A 674 6.36 -46.32 14.45
N THR A 675 6.88 -47.49 14.10
CA THR A 675 6.26 -48.33 13.08
C THR A 675 5.05 -49.00 13.69
N VAL A 676 3.87 -48.80 13.11
CA VAL A 676 2.60 -49.37 13.56
C VAL A 676 1.96 -50.15 12.42
N ASN A 677 1.33 -51.28 12.73
CA ASN A 677 0.64 -52.14 11.76
C ASN A 677 -0.76 -52.44 12.27
N ASP A 678 -1.76 -52.13 11.46
CA ASP A 678 -3.18 -52.30 11.73
C ASP A 678 -3.63 -51.63 13.04
N GLU A 679 -3.02 -50.49 13.37
CA GLU A 679 -3.21 -49.82 14.65
C GLU A 679 -4.51 -49.03 14.64
N ALA A 680 -5.33 -49.20 15.69
CA ALA A 680 -6.61 -48.53 15.79
C ALA A 680 -6.43 -47.02 15.98
N VAL A 681 -7.10 -46.23 15.16
CA VAL A 681 -7.15 -44.77 15.35
C VAL A 681 -8.36 -44.38 16.17
N THR A 682 -8.17 -43.39 17.04
CA THR A 682 -9.26 -42.80 17.82
C THR A 682 -9.48 -41.35 17.40
N PHE A 683 -10.73 -40.89 17.38
CA PHE A 683 -11.11 -39.51 17.05
C PHE A 683 -11.47 -38.74 18.33
N PRO A 684 -11.27 -37.41 18.36
CA PRO A 684 -11.64 -36.59 19.53
C PRO A 684 -13.15 -36.64 19.83
N LEU A 685 -13.52 -36.49 21.11
CA LEU A 685 -14.90 -36.25 21.52
C LEU A 685 -15.30 -34.81 21.17
N CYS A 686 -16.49 -34.66 20.61
CA CYS A 686 -17.05 -33.36 20.25
C CYS A 686 -18.13 -32.94 21.26
N THR A 687 -18.06 -31.71 21.75
CA THR A 687 -19.22 -30.96 22.26
C THR A 687 -19.60 -29.89 21.24
N TYR A 688 -20.75 -29.24 21.43
CA TYR A 688 -21.13 -28.08 20.64
C TYR A 688 -21.71 -26.99 21.53
N ASP A 689 -21.34 -25.75 21.22
CA ASP A 689 -21.98 -24.57 21.80
C ASP A 689 -23.01 -24.05 20.81
N THR A 690 -24.24 -23.86 21.29
CA THR A 690 -25.36 -23.37 20.48
C THR A 690 -25.53 -21.86 20.65
N TYR A 691 -25.42 -21.12 19.55
CA TYR A 691 -25.59 -19.67 19.46
C TYR A 691 -26.90 -19.29 18.76
#